data_AF-A0A936ZSD4-F1
#
_entry.id   AF-A0A936ZSD4-F1
#
_cell.length_a   1.000
_cell.length_b   1.000
_cell.length_c   1.000
_cell.angle_alpha   90.00
_cell.angle_beta   90.00
_cell.angle_gamma   90.00
#
_symmetry.space_group_name_H-M   'P 1'
#
loop_
_entity.id
_entity.type
_entity.pdbx_description
1 polymer ?
#
loop_
_entity_poly.entity_id
_entity_poly.type
_entity_poly.pdbx_seq_one_letter_code
_entity_poly.pdbx_strand_id
1 'polypeptide(L)'
;MKTTTTISIIRAYMFRKSIMILQNLSIRYSALLLLIIVSQQTTAQLNTNLGQNAGNAGYFNTSIGGMAGDKVTGNANTFLGHWSGLKVTSGNDNTLLGFYTGYNLTTASNNVFIGREAGRNVTTVHNLTFVGSNAGRSNTSGTFNTFLGYNAGVSNTTGQSNTFQGYNAGFKNISGKYNTFNGSLAGYSNTTGDNNTFNGASAGYLNTSGNYNTFLGHQAGSSNTSASNNVFIGREAGKNVTTVHNLTFVGSNAGKSNTTGTFNTFLGNQAGVSNTTGRANTFQGYNAGFRNISGKYNTFNGSLAGYSNTTGDNNTFNGASAGYLNTSGNYNTFLGHQAGSSNTSASNNVFIGREAGRNVTTVHNLTFVGSNAGKSNTTGTFNTFLGYNAGVSNTTGQSNTFQGYQAGLSNTTGINNTFNGSYAGYSNTTGQLNIFSGAYAGFSNTTGLYNTFNGSQAGYSNTTGRHNTFIGTFAGELNTTGMQNTFIGRSAGSSNTTGSNNTFIGLSAGINSENGWGNTYIGTVAGSSNKGSNNVFVGRSAAIGITDANNKLYIQNGSVNTTPLIIGDFTTGNLAISSTSVENSYRLFVNGDAFATGLWLGSDKKFKKDREKIDNALETINKIEGVSYQFKDSKKTKDIGVQFPGGKQYGLIAQELEGVLPDLVKINQNGYKAVNYLGLIPVLIEALKEMNAANEVLQEKIENLESQLTNLKESGGIKDQPEDFGTVEQIKLYQNIPNPSDTSTSIRYELPNEVSNASIHVFDMQGTQKKVYKNLLGKQQITIALGEFPSGMYMYSLIVNGKIIDTKKMLISN
;
A
#
# COMPACT_ATOMS: atom_id res chain seq x y z
N MET A 1 52.57 -59.31 -74.27
CA MET A 1 53.11 -60.39 -75.13
C MET A 1 52.26 -61.63 -74.85
N LYS A 2 51.77 -62.42 -75.83
CA LYS A 2 52.50 -63.25 -76.81
C LYS A 2 53.40 -64.30 -76.13
N THR A 3 53.30 -65.62 -76.37
CA THR A 3 52.31 -66.43 -77.14
C THR A 3 52.57 -67.94 -76.89
N THR A 4 51.77 -68.84 -77.51
CA THR A 4 52.17 -70.19 -78.02
C THR A 4 52.54 -71.29 -76.99
N THR A 5 52.50 -72.63 -77.21
CA THR A 5 51.88 -73.62 -78.16
C THR A 5 52.70 -74.91 -78.02
N THR A 6 52.27 -76.18 -78.03
CA THR A 6 50.98 -76.94 -77.95
C THR A 6 51.35 -78.43 -77.71
N ILE A 7 50.37 -79.37 -77.69
CA ILE A 7 50.47 -80.86 -77.68
C ILE A 7 51.08 -81.47 -76.38
N SER A 8 50.63 -82.59 -75.77
CA SER A 8 49.76 -83.75 -76.15
C SER A 8 49.13 -84.38 -74.85
N ILE A 9 48.39 -85.50 -74.71
CA ILE A 9 47.79 -86.57 -75.58
C ILE A 9 46.71 -87.39 -74.78
N ILE A 10 45.80 -88.17 -75.43
CA ILE A 10 45.01 -89.34 -74.89
C ILE A 10 43.93 -89.06 -73.77
N ARG A 11 42.71 -89.64 -73.72
CA ARG A 11 41.90 -90.53 -74.61
C ARG A 11 40.38 -90.41 -74.32
N ALA A 12 39.55 -90.32 -75.38
CA ALA A 12 38.18 -90.88 -75.59
C ALA A 12 37.03 -90.71 -74.53
N TYR A 13 35.72 -90.82 -74.83
CA TYR A 13 35.01 -91.46 -75.96
C TYR A 13 33.70 -90.73 -76.38
N MET A 14 33.57 -90.50 -77.70
CA MET A 14 32.43 -90.30 -78.65
C MET A 14 30.95 -90.37 -78.19
N PHE A 15 29.90 -89.84 -78.89
CA PHE A 15 29.68 -89.16 -80.20
C PHE A 15 28.32 -88.37 -80.14
N ARG A 16 28.11 -87.15 -80.66
CA ARG A 16 28.05 -86.62 -82.06
C ARG A 16 26.68 -86.74 -82.78
N LYS A 17 26.01 -85.59 -83.01
CA LYS A 17 25.46 -85.03 -84.29
C LYS A 17 24.54 -83.81 -84.01
N SER A 18 24.01 -83.03 -84.98
CA SER A 18 24.70 -82.15 -85.98
C SER A 18 23.70 -81.38 -86.89
N ILE A 19 24.03 -80.09 -87.21
CA ILE A 19 23.75 -79.36 -88.49
C ILE A 19 22.31 -78.83 -88.76
N MET A 20 22.00 -77.72 -89.49
CA MET A 20 22.63 -76.39 -89.82
C MET A 20 21.69 -75.54 -90.77
N ILE A 21 22.02 -74.25 -91.06
CA ILE A 21 21.71 -73.42 -92.29
C ILE A 21 20.58 -72.31 -92.31
N LEU A 22 21.03 -71.07 -92.59
CA LEU A 22 20.56 -69.86 -93.35
C LEU A 22 19.10 -69.27 -93.43
N GLN A 23 19.07 -67.94 -93.20
CA GLN A 23 18.45 -66.78 -93.93
C GLN A 23 16.93 -66.53 -94.16
N ASN A 24 16.55 -65.28 -93.81
CA ASN A 24 15.46 -64.38 -94.27
C ASN A 24 14.44 -64.81 -95.36
N LEU A 25 13.14 -64.66 -95.04
CA LEU A 25 12.14 -63.99 -95.90
C LEU A 25 10.92 -63.50 -95.08
N SER A 26 9.87 -62.95 -95.70
CA SER A 26 8.90 -62.05 -95.05
C SER A 26 7.42 -62.22 -95.48
N ILE A 27 6.50 -61.70 -94.63
CA ILE A 27 5.07 -61.40 -94.86
C ILE A 27 4.10 -62.59 -95.13
N ARG A 28 3.18 -62.89 -94.18
CA ARG A 28 1.69 -62.76 -94.31
C ARG A 28 0.94 -63.25 -93.05
N TYR A 29 -0.40 -63.15 -93.06
CA TYR A 29 -1.28 -63.03 -91.87
C TYR A 29 -2.35 -64.15 -91.74
N SER A 30 -2.86 -64.28 -90.50
CA SER A 30 -4.26 -64.49 -90.06
C SER A 30 -5.03 -65.84 -90.21
N ALA A 31 -5.57 -66.26 -89.04
CA ALA A 31 -6.96 -66.71 -88.76
C ALA A 31 -7.43 -68.16 -89.05
N LEU A 32 -7.55 -68.96 -87.97
CA LEU A 32 -8.80 -69.49 -87.36
C LEU A 32 -8.39 -70.19 -86.03
N LEU A 33 -8.91 -69.83 -84.85
CA LEU A 33 -10.24 -70.06 -84.26
C LEU A 33 -10.48 -71.51 -83.76
N LEU A 34 -10.41 -71.69 -82.44
CA LEU A 34 -11.05 -72.78 -81.69
C LEU A 34 -11.47 -72.20 -80.32
N LEU A 35 -12.60 -71.51 -80.23
CA LEU A 35 -13.97 -72.04 -80.19
C LEU A 35 -14.22 -72.89 -78.94
N ILE A 36 -14.81 -72.25 -77.93
CA ILE A 36 -15.39 -72.91 -76.76
C ILE A 36 -16.60 -73.71 -77.23
N ILE A 37 -16.64 -75.01 -76.94
CA ILE A 37 -17.86 -75.81 -77.03
C ILE A 37 -18.34 -76.09 -75.61
N VAL A 38 -19.47 -75.47 -75.26
CA VAL A 38 -20.26 -75.86 -74.08
C VAL A 38 -21.06 -77.10 -74.45
N SER A 39 -20.94 -78.16 -73.66
CA SER A 39 -21.92 -79.26 -73.67
C SER A 39 -22.99 -79.00 -72.61
N GLN A 40 -24.26 -79.21 -72.97
CA GLN A 40 -25.35 -79.34 -72.01
C GLN A 40 -25.85 -80.78 -72.04
N GLN A 41 -25.78 -81.48 -70.90
CA GLN A 41 -26.95 -81.88 -70.11
C GLN A 41 -26.55 -82.79 -68.92
N THR A 42 -27.53 -83.18 -68.11
CA THR A 42 -27.46 -84.15 -66.99
C THR A 42 -26.41 -83.88 -65.91
N THR A 43 -26.73 -82.99 -64.97
CA THR A 43 -26.10 -82.86 -63.63
C THR A 43 -24.55 -82.79 -63.59
N ALA A 44 -23.92 -82.40 -64.69
CA ALA A 44 -22.48 -82.37 -64.80
C ALA A 44 -21.87 -81.37 -63.81
N GLN A 45 -20.79 -81.79 -63.16
CA GLN A 45 -19.96 -80.93 -62.34
C GLN A 45 -19.29 -79.89 -63.26
N LEU A 46 -19.78 -78.64 -63.23
CA LEU A 46 -19.33 -77.56 -64.11
C LEU A 46 -17.96 -77.01 -63.68
N ASN A 47 -16.97 -77.89 -63.65
CA ASN A 47 -15.64 -77.66 -63.14
C ASN A 47 -14.63 -77.45 -64.29
N THR A 48 -13.68 -76.54 -64.12
CA THR A 48 -12.63 -76.22 -65.11
C THR A 48 -11.28 -76.68 -64.59
N ASN A 49 -10.79 -77.84 -65.06
CA ASN A 49 -9.60 -78.49 -64.49
C ASN A 49 -8.47 -78.60 -65.53
N LEU A 50 -7.28 -78.09 -65.18
CA LEU A 50 -6.13 -78.06 -66.09
C LEU A 50 -4.82 -78.27 -65.33
N GLY A 51 -4.41 -79.52 -65.16
CA GLY A 51 -3.16 -79.91 -64.52
C GLY A 51 -3.16 -81.36 -64.05
N GLN A 52 -1.98 -81.92 -63.80
CA GLN A 52 -1.86 -83.23 -63.16
C GLN A 52 -2.50 -83.18 -61.76
N ASN A 53 -3.46 -84.07 -61.49
CA ASN A 53 -4.22 -84.11 -60.23
C ASN A 53 -4.91 -82.78 -59.88
N ALA A 54 -5.40 -82.04 -60.88
CA ALA A 54 -6.32 -80.93 -60.64
C ALA A 54 -7.68 -81.47 -60.14
N GLY A 55 -8.13 -81.02 -58.97
CA GLY A 55 -9.29 -81.59 -58.28
C GLY A 55 -10.63 -81.26 -58.94
N ASN A 56 -11.44 -82.29 -59.19
CA ASN A 56 -12.67 -82.22 -60.00
C ASN A 56 -13.96 -82.65 -59.24
N ALA A 57 -13.92 -82.81 -57.91
CA ALA A 57 -15.16 -83.04 -57.14
C ALA A 57 -15.83 -81.70 -56.74
N GLY A 58 -17.05 -81.76 -56.21
CA GLY A 58 -17.92 -80.58 -56.04
C GLY A 58 -18.43 -79.99 -57.37
N TYR A 59 -19.04 -78.80 -57.32
CA TYR A 59 -19.60 -78.08 -58.47
C TYR A 59 -19.00 -76.67 -58.60
N PHE A 60 -18.90 -76.16 -59.84
CA PHE A 60 -18.42 -74.82 -60.18
C PHE A 60 -16.97 -74.51 -59.75
N ASN A 61 -16.14 -75.53 -59.56
CA ASN A 61 -14.74 -75.37 -59.15
C ASN A 61 -13.81 -75.14 -60.36
N THR A 62 -12.85 -74.22 -60.25
CA THR A 62 -11.80 -74.02 -61.25
C THR A 62 -10.45 -74.42 -60.65
N SER A 63 -9.82 -75.47 -61.17
CA SER A 63 -8.58 -76.08 -60.64
C SER A 63 -7.48 -76.09 -61.70
N ILE A 64 -6.59 -75.09 -61.70
CA ILE A 64 -5.57 -74.91 -62.73
C ILE A 64 -4.15 -74.98 -62.12
N GLY A 65 -3.37 -75.95 -62.55
CA GLY A 65 -2.02 -76.25 -62.03
C GLY A 65 -1.90 -77.65 -61.42
N GLY A 66 -0.67 -78.14 -61.27
CA GLY A 66 -0.42 -79.46 -60.68
C GLY A 66 -0.84 -79.52 -59.22
N MET A 67 -1.67 -80.52 -58.88
CA MET A 67 -2.29 -80.69 -57.55
C MET A 67 -3.04 -79.44 -57.05
N ALA A 68 -3.59 -78.63 -57.96
CA ALA A 68 -4.50 -77.54 -57.61
C ALA A 68 -5.86 -78.12 -57.21
N GLY A 69 -6.31 -77.84 -55.98
CA GLY A 69 -7.61 -78.31 -55.48
C GLY A 69 -7.77 -79.83 -55.31
N ASP A 70 -6.70 -80.63 -55.38
CA ASP A 70 -6.68 -82.12 -55.40
C ASP A 70 -7.79 -82.81 -54.60
N LYS A 71 -8.09 -82.35 -53.39
CA LYS A 71 -9.07 -82.96 -52.47
C LYS A 71 -10.46 -82.31 -52.41
N VAL A 72 -10.74 -81.31 -53.26
CA VAL A 72 -11.95 -80.48 -53.19
C VAL A 72 -13.23 -81.30 -53.31
N THR A 73 -14.14 -81.16 -52.36
CA THR A 73 -15.53 -81.64 -52.49
C THR A 73 -16.60 -80.55 -52.31
N GLY A 74 -16.21 -79.38 -51.81
CA GLY A 74 -17.07 -78.19 -51.75
C GLY A 74 -17.15 -77.47 -53.11
N ASN A 75 -17.85 -76.33 -53.17
CA ASN A 75 -18.33 -75.73 -54.42
C ASN A 75 -17.80 -74.31 -54.67
N ALA A 76 -17.85 -73.85 -55.93
CA ALA A 76 -17.55 -72.48 -56.35
C ALA A 76 -16.14 -71.97 -56.00
N ASN A 77 -15.17 -72.85 -55.82
CA ASN A 77 -13.79 -72.50 -55.52
C ASN A 77 -12.97 -72.21 -56.79
N THR A 78 -12.01 -71.30 -56.71
CA THR A 78 -11.01 -71.04 -57.75
C THR A 78 -9.61 -71.29 -57.20
N PHE A 79 -8.91 -72.29 -57.70
CA PHE A 79 -7.53 -72.66 -57.37
C PHE A 79 -6.66 -72.49 -58.62
N LEU A 80 -5.70 -71.56 -58.60
CA LEU A 80 -4.80 -71.29 -59.72
C LEU A 80 -3.35 -71.26 -59.24
N GLY A 81 -2.61 -72.33 -59.51
CA GLY A 81 -1.20 -72.49 -59.16
C GLY A 81 -0.90 -73.87 -58.56
N HIS A 82 0.34 -74.34 -58.74
CA HIS A 82 0.74 -75.66 -58.25
C HIS A 82 0.65 -75.75 -56.72
N TRP A 83 0.02 -76.80 -56.21
CA TRP A 83 -0.38 -76.97 -54.80
C TRP A 83 -1.30 -75.88 -54.20
N SER A 84 -2.01 -75.10 -55.03
CA SER A 84 -3.06 -74.21 -54.56
C SER A 84 -4.24 -75.02 -54.00
N GLY A 85 -4.68 -74.76 -52.77
CA GLY A 85 -5.86 -75.39 -52.17
C GLY A 85 -5.78 -76.92 -51.97
N LEU A 86 -4.59 -77.54 -52.01
CA LEU A 86 -4.42 -79.00 -52.04
C LEU A 86 -5.36 -79.77 -51.08
N LYS A 87 -5.43 -79.34 -49.82
CA LYS A 87 -6.12 -80.08 -48.76
C LYS A 87 -7.58 -79.69 -48.54
N VAL A 88 -8.17 -78.80 -49.36
CA VAL A 88 -9.57 -78.38 -49.17
C VAL A 88 -10.45 -79.61 -49.32
N THR A 89 -11.08 -80.09 -48.25
CA THR A 89 -11.93 -81.28 -48.25
C THR A 89 -13.41 -80.95 -48.24
N SER A 90 -13.83 -79.81 -47.68
CA SER A 90 -15.25 -79.46 -47.55
C SER A 90 -15.43 -77.95 -47.26
N GLY A 91 -15.33 -77.13 -48.31
CA GLY A 91 -15.44 -75.68 -48.18
C GLY A 91 -15.71 -75.01 -49.53
N ASN A 92 -16.39 -73.87 -49.50
CA ASN A 92 -16.94 -73.21 -50.68
C ASN A 92 -16.36 -71.81 -50.91
N ASP A 93 -16.52 -71.28 -52.13
CA ASP A 93 -16.33 -69.85 -52.44
C ASP A 93 -14.91 -69.31 -52.13
N ASN A 94 -13.90 -70.18 -52.11
CA ASN A 94 -12.50 -69.78 -51.89
C ASN A 94 -11.80 -69.41 -53.21
N THR A 95 -11.09 -68.29 -53.26
CA THR A 95 -10.25 -67.84 -54.38
C THR A 95 -8.77 -67.89 -53.98
N LEU A 96 -8.05 -68.92 -54.41
CA LEU A 96 -6.66 -69.19 -54.06
C LEU A 96 -5.76 -69.13 -55.32
N LEU A 97 -4.90 -68.11 -55.44
CA LEU A 97 -4.08 -67.81 -56.63
C LEU A 97 -2.58 -67.79 -56.28
N GLY A 98 -1.88 -68.89 -56.54
CA GLY A 98 -0.42 -68.95 -56.49
C GLY A 98 0.15 -70.26 -55.90
N PHE A 99 1.45 -70.47 -56.10
CA PHE A 99 2.18 -71.64 -55.59
C PHE A 99 1.99 -71.80 -54.07
N TYR A 100 1.54 -72.97 -53.62
CA TYR A 100 1.25 -73.27 -52.20
C TYR A 100 0.20 -72.35 -51.51
N THR A 101 -0.66 -71.62 -52.25
CA THR A 101 -1.75 -70.84 -51.63
C THR A 101 -2.74 -71.73 -50.89
N GLY A 102 -3.08 -71.40 -49.65
CA GLY A 102 -4.04 -72.15 -48.83
C GLY A 102 -3.74 -73.66 -48.69
N TYR A 103 -2.46 -74.06 -48.73
CA TYR A 103 -2.07 -75.46 -48.84
C TYR A 103 -2.68 -76.40 -47.78
N ASN A 104 -2.78 -75.95 -46.53
CA ASN A 104 -3.36 -76.72 -45.43
C ASN A 104 -4.85 -76.46 -45.19
N LEU A 105 -5.50 -75.64 -46.02
CA LEU A 105 -6.91 -75.27 -45.87
C LEU A 105 -7.76 -76.54 -46.04
N THR A 106 -8.70 -76.82 -45.14
CA THR A 106 -9.51 -78.05 -45.15
C THR A 106 -11.00 -77.78 -45.29
N THR A 107 -11.63 -77.16 -44.28
CA THR A 107 -13.10 -76.99 -44.21
C THR A 107 -13.54 -75.53 -44.36
N ALA A 108 -12.62 -74.64 -44.72
CA ALA A 108 -12.85 -73.20 -44.73
C ALA A 108 -13.55 -72.71 -46.01
N SER A 109 -14.24 -71.57 -45.91
CA SER A 109 -15.01 -70.97 -47.01
C SER A 109 -14.85 -69.44 -47.06
N ASN A 110 -15.19 -68.83 -48.21
CA ASN A 110 -15.13 -67.38 -48.45
C ASN A 110 -13.73 -66.75 -48.26
N ASN A 111 -12.64 -67.46 -48.56
CA ASN A 111 -11.28 -66.92 -48.42
C ASN A 111 -10.68 -66.47 -49.75
N VAL A 112 -9.96 -65.35 -49.76
CA VAL A 112 -9.25 -64.82 -50.94
C VAL A 112 -7.75 -64.79 -50.64
N PHE A 113 -6.99 -65.80 -51.10
CA PHE A 113 -5.54 -65.90 -50.89
C PHE A 113 -4.78 -65.77 -52.22
N ILE A 114 -3.98 -64.71 -52.40
CA ILE A 114 -3.27 -64.41 -53.64
C ILE A 114 -1.77 -64.23 -53.36
N GLY A 115 -0.91 -64.89 -54.12
CA GLY A 115 0.55 -64.84 -54.00
C GLY A 115 1.16 -66.08 -53.32
N ARG A 116 2.43 -66.39 -53.64
CA ARG A 116 3.12 -67.60 -53.17
C ARG A 116 3.02 -67.79 -51.65
N GLU A 117 2.56 -68.96 -51.22
CA GLU A 117 2.42 -69.36 -49.81
C GLU A 117 1.52 -68.43 -48.96
N ALA A 118 0.66 -67.61 -49.57
CA ALA A 118 -0.39 -66.90 -48.85
C ALA A 118 -1.33 -67.92 -48.17
N GLY A 119 -1.50 -67.77 -46.85
CA GLY A 119 -2.37 -68.62 -46.03
C GLY A 119 -1.96 -70.09 -45.96
N ARG A 120 -0.70 -70.42 -46.21
CA ARG A 120 -0.21 -71.82 -46.32
C ARG A 120 -0.63 -72.71 -45.13
N ASN A 121 -0.66 -72.20 -43.90
CA ASN A 121 -0.97 -72.98 -42.69
C ASN A 121 -2.40 -72.76 -42.15
N VAL A 122 -3.25 -72.00 -42.85
CA VAL A 122 -4.68 -71.88 -42.50
C VAL A 122 -5.33 -73.24 -42.69
N THR A 123 -6.19 -73.65 -41.74
CA THR A 123 -6.90 -74.93 -41.78
C THR A 123 -8.41 -74.73 -41.93
N THR A 124 -9.06 -74.20 -40.91
CA THR A 124 -10.53 -74.14 -40.79
C THR A 124 -11.08 -72.72 -40.66
N VAL A 125 -10.28 -71.68 -40.97
CA VAL A 125 -10.67 -70.27 -40.75
C VAL A 125 -11.28 -69.66 -42.01
N HIS A 126 -12.46 -69.04 -41.87
CA HIS A 126 -13.29 -68.48 -42.94
C HIS A 126 -13.17 -66.95 -43.05
N ASN A 127 -13.61 -66.40 -44.19
CA ASN A 127 -13.76 -64.95 -44.43
C ASN A 127 -12.44 -64.16 -44.31
N LEU A 128 -11.33 -64.70 -44.85
CA LEU A 128 -9.99 -64.11 -44.79
C LEU A 128 -9.50 -63.60 -46.14
N THR A 129 -8.89 -62.40 -46.17
CA THR A 129 -8.34 -61.78 -47.40
C THR A 129 -6.82 -61.58 -47.28
N PHE A 130 -6.04 -62.45 -47.93
CA PHE A 130 -4.57 -62.47 -47.88
C PHE A 130 -3.98 -62.23 -49.28
N VAL A 131 -3.28 -61.13 -49.52
CA VAL A 131 -2.73 -60.77 -50.83
C VAL A 131 -1.25 -60.39 -50.71
N GLY A 132 -0.35 -61.29 -51.11
CA GLY A 132 1.09 -61.11 -51.10
C GLY A 132 1.84 -62.40 -50.80
N SER A 133 3.11 -62.49 -51.21
CA SER A 133 3.95 -63.67 -50.90
C SER A 133 4.09 -63.84 -49.38
N ASN A 134 3.79 -65.03 -48.86
CA ASN A 134 3.71 -65.38 -47.44
C ASN A 134 2.70 -64.55 -46.60
N ALA A 135 1.75 -63.84 -47.20
CA ALA A 135 0.72 -63.10 -46.44
C ALA A 135 -0.07 -64.06 -45.54
N GLY A 136 -0.13 -63.77 -44.23
CA GLY A 136 -0.81 -64.61 -43.23
C GLY A 136 -0.33 -66.08 -43.17
N ARG A 137 0.89 -66.39 -43.65
CA ARG A 137 1.39 -67.76 -43.88
C ARG A 137 1.21 -68.71 -42.69
N SER A 138 1.47 -68.25 -41.47
CA SER A 138 1.47 -69.08 -40.25
C SER A 138 0.12 -69.12 -39.53
N ASN A 139 -0.93 -68.48 -40.07
CA ASN A 139 -2.21 -68.34 -39.39
C ASN A 139 -2.92 -69.70 -39.32
N THR A 140 -3.15 -70.20 -38.12
CA THR A 140 -3.79 -71.51 -37.88
C THR A 140 -5.23 -71.37 -37.41
N SER A 141 -5.54 -70.35 -36.60
CA SER A 141 -6.88 -70.14 -36.02
C SER A 141 -7.32 -68.66 -35.87
N GLY A 142 -6.49 -67.69 -36.26
CA GLY A 142 -6.78 -66.26 -36.14
C GLY A 142 -7.82 -65.76 -37.15
N THR A 143 -9.03 -65.47 -36.65
CA THR A 143 -10.21 -65.00 -37.42
C THR A 143 -10.17 -63.50 -37.78
N PHE A 144 -10.96 -63.11 -38.79
CA PHE A 144 -11.23 -61.71 -39.17
C PHE A 144 -9.97 -60.85 -39.45
N ASN A 145 -8.90 -61.47 -39.95
CA ASN A 145 -7.67 -60.77 -40.29
C ASN A 145 -7.56 -60.50 -41.80
N THR A 146 -7.12 -59.29 -42.16
CA THR A 146 -6.79 -58.90 -43.54
C THR A 146 -5.28 -58.73 -43.66
N PHE A 147 -4.64 -59.31 -44.67
CA PHE A 147 -3.18 -59.21 -44.88
C PHE A 147 -2.87 -58.82 -46.33
N LEU A 148 -2.27 -57.67 -46.58
CA LEU A 148 -1.99 -57.12 -47.91
C LEU A 148 -0.52 -56.68 -48.01
N GLY A 149 0.36 -57.56 -48.49
CA GLY A 149 1.78 -57.26 -48.71
C GLY A 149 2.70 -58.46 -48.59
N TYR A 150 3.94 -58.29 -49.04
CA TYR A 150 5.01 -59.28 -48.88
C TYR A 150 5.30 -59.51 -47.39
N ASN A 151 5.16 -60.77 -46.94
CA ASN A 151 5.22 -61.20 -45.53
C ASN A 151 4.31 -60.41 -44.56
N ALA A 152 3.20 -59.83 -45.03
CA ALA A 152 2.24 -59.18 -44.15
C ALA A 152 1.77 -60.18 -43.08
N GLY A 153 1.99 -59.85 -41.80
CA GLY A 153 1.65 -60.64 -40.61
C GLY A 153 2.07 -62.11 -40.67
N VAL A 154 3.24 -62.42 -41.27
CA VAL A 154 3.67 -63.79 -41.60
C VAL A 154 3.69 -64.75 -40.40
N SER A 155 3.98 -64.26 -39.18
CA SER A 155 4.04 -65.07 -37.95
C SER A 155 2.70 -65.23 -37.22
N ASN A 156 1.62 -64.56 -37.65
CA ASN A 156 0.34 -64.58 -36.93
C ASN A 156 -0.20 -65.99 -36.86
N THR A 157 -0.40 -66.57 -35.67
CA THR A 157 -0.97 -67.92 -35.48
C THR A 157 -2.40 -67.86 -34.97
N THR A 158 -2.63 -67.01 -33.96
CA THR A 158 -3.86 -66.95 -33.14
C THR A 158 -4.40 -65.54 -32.96
N GLY A 159 -3.64 -64.51 -33.36
CA GLY A 159 -4.10 -63.12 -33.35
C GLY A 159 -5.30 -62.92 -34.28
N GLN A 160 -6.28 -62.14 -33.85
CA GLN A 160 -7.58 -61.98 -34.52
C GLN A 160 -7.95 -60.50 -34.73
N SER A 161 -8.81 -60.24 -35.72
CA SER A 161 -9.35 -58.90 -36.00
C SER A 161 -8.28 -57.83 -36.28
N ASN A 162 -7.15 -58.22 -36.88
CA ASN A 162 -6.08 -57.30 -37.26
C ASN A 162 -6.10 -56.97 -38.76
N THR A 163 -5.66 -55.77 -39.12
CA THR A 163 -5.40 -55.37 -40.51
C THR A 163 -3.89 -55.20 -40.71
N PHE A 164 -3.30 -55.93 -41.66
CA PHE A 164 -1.89 -55.80 -42.04
C PHE A 164 -1.81 -55.33 -43.51
N GLN A 165 -1.13 -54.22 -43.78
CA GLN A 165 -0.98 -53.63 -45.09
C GLN A 165 0.44 -53.08 -45.27
N GLY A 166 1.21 -53.62 -46.21
CA GLY A 166 2.57 -53.20 -46.52
C GLY A 166 3.62 -54.31 -46.40
N TYR A 167 4.84 -54.00 -46.86
CA TYR A 167 6.00 -54.88 -46.77
C TYR A 167 6.36 -55.18 -45.30
N ASN A 168 6.39 -56.46 -44.92
CA ASN A 168 6.67 -56.93 -43.55
C ASN A 168 5.80 -56.24 -42.46
N ALA A 169 4.59 -55.75 -42.79
CA ALA A 169 3.69 -55.12 -41.82
C ALA A 169 3.28 -56.14 -40.75
N GLY A 170 3.44 -55.80 -39.46
CA GLY A 170 3.17 -56.67 -38.31
C GLY A 170 3.85 -58.05 -38.36
N PHE A 171 5.01 -58.16 -39.01
CA PHE A 171 5.69 -59.43 -39.35
C PHE A 171 5.68 -60.46 -38.21
N LYS A 172 6.07 -60.06 -36.99
CA LYS A 172 6.20 -60.95 -35.82
C LYS A 172 4.91 -61.21 -35.03
N ASN A 173 3.76 -60.65 -35.40
CA ASN A 173 2.53 -60.80 -34.61
C ASN A 173 2.26 -62.28 -34.38
N ILE A 174 1.97 -62.72 -33.16
CA ILE A 174 1.72 -64.14 -32.85
C ILE A 174 0.25 -64.29 -32.43
N SER A 175 -0.11 -63.61 -31.35
CA SER A 175 -1.42 -63.66 -30.70
C SER A 175 -2.10 -62.30 -30.54
N GLY A 176 -1.41 -61.20 -30.87
CA GLY A 176 -1.92 -59.82 -30.75
C GLY A 176 -3.17 -59.56 -31.58
N LYS A 177 -4.09 -58.74 -31.06
CA LYS A 177 -5.49 -58.59 -31.51
C LYS A 177 -5.89 -57.12 -31.71
N TYR A 178 -6.87 -56.89 -32.58
CA TYR A 178 -7.46 -55.56 -32.84
C TYR A 178 -6.43 -54.49 -33.25
N ASN A 179 -5.31 -54.89 -33.86
CA ASN A 179 -4.27 -53.97 -34.31
C ASN A 179 -4.44 -53.61 -35.80
N THR A 180 -4.08 -52.37 -36.14
CA THR A 180 -3.93 -51.93 -37.54
C THR A 180 -2.46 -51.67 -37.84
N PHE A 181 -1.87 -52.39 -38.79
CA PHE A 181 -0.50 -52.25 -39.26
C PHE A 181 -0.52 -51.78 -40.72
N ASN A 182 -0.40 -50.48 -40.98
CA ASN A 182 -0.38 -49.90 -42.32
C ASN A 182 0.97 -49.22 -42.61
N GLY A 183 1.68 -49.67 -43.64
CA GLY A 183 3.00 -49.16 -44.04
C GLY A 183 4.11 -50.19 -43.92
N SER A 184 5.22 -49.94 -44.62
CA SER A 184 6.41 -50.80 -44.60
C SER A 184 6.97 -50.91 -43.17
N LEU A 185 7.14 -52.12 -42.66
CA LEU A 185 7.65 -52.42 -41.32
C LEU A 185 6.81 -51.81 -40.16
N ALA A 186 5.56 -51.41 -40.40
CA ALA A 186 4.66 -50.93 -39.34
C ALA A 186 4.42 -52.03 -38.30
N GLY A 187 4.67 -51.74 -37.02
CA GLY A 187 4.57 -52.68 -35.89
C GLY A 187 5.32 -54.01 -36.07
N TYR A 188 6.43 -54.02 -36.83
CA TYR A 188 7.17 -55.22 -37.25
C TYR A 188 7.43 -56.24 -36.12
N SER A 189 7.74 -55.76 -34.91
CA SER A 189 8.13 -56.59 -33.77
C SER A 189 6.99 -57.03 -32.85
N ASN A 190 5.73 -56.62 -33.13
CA ASN A 190 4.61 -56.92 -32.24
C ASN A 190 4.47 -58.43 -32.10
N THR A 191 4.30 -58.96 -30.90
CA THR A 191 4.10 -60.40 -30.68
C THR A 191 2.75 -60.65 -30.01
N THR A 192 2.48 -59.89 -28.94
CA THR A 192 1.28 -60.01 -28.08
C THR A 192 0.62 -58.67 -27.75
N GLY A 193 1.05 -57.56 -28.37
CA GLY A 193 0.43 -56.25 -28.15
C GLY A 193 -0.95 -56.15 -28.82
N ASP A 194 -1.90 -55.56 -28.12
CA ASP A 194 -3.32 -55.47 -28.47
C ASP A 194 -3.81 -54.01 -28.62
N ASN A 195 -4.80 -53.81 -29.48
CA ASN A 195 -5.50 -52.53 -29.70
C ASN A 195 -4.59 -51.37 -30.15
N ASN A 196 -3.52 -51.64 -30.91
CA ASN A 196 -2.61 -50.61 -31.41
C ASN A 196 -2.91 -50.20 -32.86
N THR A 197 -2.77 -48.91 -33.16
CA THR A 197 -2.71 -48.39 -34.54
C THR A 197 -1.28 -48.04 -34.90
N PHE A 198 -0.71 -48.71 -35.88
CA PHE A 198 0.58 -48.43 -36.50
C PHE A 198 0.34 -47.98 -37.95
N ASN A 199 0.49 -46.69 -38.26
CA ASN A 199 0.26 -46.15 -39.60
C ASN A 199 1.46 -45.30 -40.04
N GLY A 200 2.21 -45.77 -41.03
CA GLY A 200 3.43 -45.15 -41.53
C GLY A 200 4.65 -46.07 -41.46
N ALA A 201 5.66 -45.80 -42.28
CA ALA A 201 6.86 -46.63 -42.36
C ALA A 201 7.60 -46.70 -41.01
N SER A 202 7.84 -47.92 -40.52
CA SER A 202 8.44 -48.21 -39.21
C SER A 202 7.73 -47.55 -38.01
N ALA A 203 6.44 -47.22 -38.12
CA ALA A 203 5.63 -46.79 -36.98
C ALA A 203 5.57 -47.93 -35.93
N GLY A 204 5.91 -47.64 -34.67
CA GLY A 204 5.98 -48.60 -33.57
C GLY A 204 6.83 -49.85 -33.84
N TYR A 205 7.89 -49.74 -34.65
CA TYR A 205 8.69 -50.86 -35.17
C TYR A 205 9.14 -51.91 -34.13
N LEU A 206 9.58 -51.47 -32.94
CA LEU A 206 10.02 -52.37 -31.85
C LEU A 206 8.91 -52.81 -30.88
N ASN A 207 7.66 -52.33 -31.01
CA ASN A 207 6.62 -52.67 -30.02
C ASN A 207 6.44 -54.19 -30.01
N THR A 208 6.42 -54.82 -28.84
CA THR A 208 6.24 -56.28 -28.67
C THR A 208 4.92 -56.60 -27.98
N SER A 209 4.62 -55.86 -26.92
CA SER A 209 3.59 -56.17 -25.91
C SER A 209 2.90 -54.93 -25.35
N GLY A 210 3.23 -53.73 -25.84
CA GLY A 210 2.60 -52.48 -25.48
C GLY A 210 1.22 -52.35 -26.13
N ASN A 211 0.24 -51.88 -25.36
CA ASN A 211 -1.18 -51.89 -25.72
C ASN A 211 -1.76 -50.49 -25.86
N TYR A 212 -2.87 -50.36 -26.61
CA TYR A 212 -3.64 -49.12 -26.74
C TYR A 212 -2.81 -47.90 -27.21
N ASN A 213 -1.82 -48.12 -28.07
CA ASN A 213 -1.02 -47.03 -28.65
C ASN A 213 -1.52 -46.62 -30.04
N THR A 214 -1.38 -45.34 -30.37
CA THR A 214 -1.56 -44.78 -31.71
C THR A 214 -0.24 -44.21 -32.21
N PHE A 215 0.30 -44.77 -33.29
CA PHE A 215 1.50 -44.33 -33.98
C PHE A 215 1.13 -43.92 -35.41
N LEU A 216 1.22 -42.63 -35.74
CA LEU A 216 0.89 -42.10 -37.07
C LEU A 216 2.05 -41.29 -37.63
N GLY A 217 2.82 -41.85 -38.56
CA GLY A 217 3.93 -41.20 -39.26
C GLY A 217 5.21 -42.04 -39.30
N HIS A 218 6.12 -41.64 -40.19
CA HIS A 218 7.42 -42.32 -40.36
C HIS A 218 8.21 -42.33 -39.03
N GLN A 219 8.51 -43.53 -38.53
CA GLN A 219 9.21 -43.78 -37.26
C GLN A 219 8.55 -43.15 -36.02
N ALA A 220 7.24 -42.92 -36.04
CA ALA A 220 6.48 -42.57 -34.83
C ALA A 220 6.58 -43.73 -33.81
N GLY A 221 7.05 -43.45 -32.60
CA GLY A 221 7.24 -44.45 -31.53
C GLY A 221 8.14 -45.63 -31.86
N SER A 222 9.09 -45.50 -32.81
CA SER A 222 9.79 -46.67 -33.38
C SER A 222 10.52 -47.56 -32.37
N SER A 223 10.94 -47.00 -31.22
CA SER A 223 11.67 -47.70 -30.17
C SER A 223 10.81 -48.18 -28.99
N ASN A 224 9.49 -47.99 -29.04
CA ASN A 224 8.56 -48.55 -28.04
C ASN A 224 8.77 -50.06 -27.99
N THR A 225 8.89 -50.67 -26.82
CA THR A 225 8.98 -52.13 -26.64
C THR A 225 7.78 -52.72 -25.91
N SER A 226 7.35 -52.09 -24.81
CA SER A 226 6.18 -52.45 -24.00
C SER A 226 5.38 -51.24 -23.51
N ALA A 227 5.70 -50.05 -24.00
CA ALA A 227 5.03 -48.80 -23.65
C ALA A 227 3.56 -48.83 -24.11
N SER A 228 2.63 -48.46 -23.21
CA SER A 228 1.18 -48.53 -23.43
C SER A 228 0.49 -47.18 -23.22
N ASN A 229 -0.71 -47.01 -23.79
CA ASN A 229 -1.53 -45.79 -23.70
C ASN A 229 -0.81 -44.52 -24.21
N ASN A 230 -0.14 -44.59 -25.37
CA ASN A 230 0.55 -43.44 -25.96
C ASN A 230 -0.03 -43.05 -27.34
N VAL A 231 -0.08 -41.74 -27.62
CA VAL A 231 -0.49 -41.17 -28.90
C VAL A 231 0.69 -40.40 -29.50
N PHE A 232 1.33 -40.96 -30.52
CA PHE A 232 2.47 -40.38 -31.23
C PHE A 232 2.10 -40.11 -32.70
N ILE A 233 1.91 -38.85 -33.05
CA ILE A 233 1.50 -38.40 -34.38
C ILE A 233 2.57 -37.46 -34.94
N GLY A 234 3.15 -37.80 -36.09
CA GLY A 234 4.19 -37.04 -36.77
C GLY A 234 5.50 -37.83 -36.96
N ARG A 235 6.32 -37.37 -37.90
CA ARG A 235 7.63 -37.96 -38.21
C ARG A 235 8.53 -37.96 -36.96
N GLU A 236 9.00 -39.13 -36.54
CA GLU A 236 9.81 -39.33 -35.32
C GLU A 236 9.17 -38.81 -34.01
N ALA A 237 7.84 -38.67 -33.93
CA ALA A 237 7.16 -38.37 -32.66
C ALA A 237 7.39 -39.51 -31.67
N GLY A 238 7.81 -39.20 -30.43
CA GLY A 238 8.09 -40.18 -29.37
C GLY A 238 9.15 -41.24 -29.72
N LYS A 239 10.04 -40.98 -30.69
CA LYS A 239 10.92 -42.01 -31.29
C LYS A 239 11.66 -42.88 -30.27
N ASN A 240 12.23 -42.27 -29.22
CA ASN A 240 13.09 -42.95 -28.25
C ASN A 240 12.34 -43.50 -27.02
N VAL A 241 11.01 -43.33 -26.95
CA VAL A 241 10.20 -43.90 -25.86
C VAL A 241 10.24 -45.42 -25.96
N THR A 242 10.66 -46.10 -24.90
CA THR A 242 10.76 -47.57 -24.82
C THR A 242 9.62 -48.18 -24.00
N THR A 243 9.52 -47.79 -22.72
CA THR A 243 8.60 -48.39 -21.73
C THR A 243 7.69 -47.36 -21.03
N VAL A 244 7.76 -46.08 -21.40
CA VAL A 244 6.97 -44.98 -20.79
C VAL A 244 5.49 -45.05 -21.19
N HIS A 245 4.59 -44.52 -20.36
CA HIS A 245 3.14 -44.58 -20.58
C HIS A 245 2.48 -43.20 -20.47
N ASN A 246 1.26 -43.10 -21.00
CA ASN A 246 0.37 -41.94 -20.86
C ASN A 246 0.98 -40.66 -21.49
N LEU A 247 1.48 -40.77 -22.72
CA LEU A 247 2.12 -39.69 -23.47
C LEU A 247 1.31 -39.30 -24.71
N THR A 248 1.15 -38.00 -24.95
CA THR A 248 0.47 -37.47 -26.15
C THR A 248 1.42 -36.52 -26.89
N PHE A 249 2.10 -37.00 -27.94
CA PHE A 249 3.04 -36.23 -28.74
C PHE A 249 2.54 -36.08 -30.18
N VAL A 250 2.21 -34.84 -30.58
CA VAL A 250 1.61 -34.52 -31.87
C VAL A 250 2.45 -33.44 -32.56
N GLY A 251 3.28 -33.84 -33.51
CA GLY A 251 4.17 -32.99 -34.30
C GLY A 251 5.47 -33.70 -34.69
N SER A 252 6.14 -33.23 -35.75
CA SER A 252 7.44 -33.80 -36.14
C SER A 252 8.45 -33.65 -34.99
N ASN A 253 9.07 -34.75 -34.59
CA ASN A 253 10.01 -34.85 -33.46
C ASN A 253 9.41 -34.45 -32.09
N ALA A 254 8.09 -34.37 -31.92
CA ALA A 254 7.48 -34.08 -30.62
C ALA A 254 7.89 -35.17 -29.60
N GLY A 255 8.47 -34.76 -28.46
CA GLY A 255 8.97 -35.67 -27.42
C GLY A 255 10.02 -36.70 -27.87
N LYS A 256 10.75 -36.45 -28.97
CA LYS A 256 11.61 -37.44 -29.63
C LYS A 256 12.59 -38.15 -28.68
N SER A 257 13.17 -37.43 -27.72
CA SER A 257 14.24 -37.93 -26.84
C SER A 257 13.75 -38.57 -25.53
N ASN A 258 12.44 -38.69 -25.31
CA ASN A 258 11.88 -39.11 -24.02
C ASN A 258 12.19 -40.59 -23.73
N THR A 259 12.81 -40.86 -22.58
CA THR A 259 13.22 -42.20 -22.13
C THR A 259 12.51 -42.65 -20.86
N THR A 260 12.17 -41.75 -19.94
CA THR A 260 11.46 -42.08 -18.67
C THR A 260 10.39 -41.07 -18.24
N GLY A 261 10.25 -39.93 -18.91
CA GLY A 261 9.36 -38.84 -18.49
C GLY A 261 7.87 -39.13 -18.78
N THR A 262 7.09 -39.49 -17.77
CA THR A 262 5.66 -39.83 -17.87
C THR A 262 4.71 -38.63 -17.92
N PHE A 263 3.46 -38.86 -18.35
CA PHE A 263 2.34 -37.89 -18.31
C PHE A 263 2.58 -36.57 -19.07
N ASN A 264 3.37 -36.58 -20.14
CA ASN A 264 3.66 -35.40 -20.93
C ASN A 264 2.73 -35.27 -22.16
N THR A 265 2.27 -34.05 -22.43
CA THR A 265 1.47 -33.68 -23.61
C THR A 265 2.22 -32.63 -24.43
N PHE A 266 2.71 -33.00 -25.62
CA PHE A 266 3.50 -32.13 -26.49
C PHE A 266 2.82 -31.97 -27.86
N LEU A 267 2.23 -30.81 -28.13
CA LEU A 267 1.49 -30.47 -29.35
C LEU A 267 2.25 -29.39 -30.14
N GLY A 268 3.08 -29.80 -31.09
CA GLY A 268 3.82 -28.91 -31.98
C GLY A 268 5.06 -29.56 -32.61
N ASN A 269 5.52 -29.03 -33.74
CA ASN A 269 6.81 -29.42 -34.30
C ASN A 269 7.92 -29.11 -33.27
N GLN A 270 8.73 -30.13 -32.96
CA GLN A 270 9.82 -30.09 -31.98
C GLN A 270 9.43 -29.68 -30.55
N ALA A 271 8.14 -29.74 -30.20
CA ALA A 271 7.67 -29.54 -28.83
C ALA A 271 8.27 -30.60 -27.89
N GLY A 272 8.94 -30.17 -26.82
CA GLY A 272 9.61 -31.05 -25.85
C GLY A 272 10.68 -31.98 -26.43
N VAL A 273 11.28 -31.65 -27.59
CA VAL A 273 12.15 -32.57 -28.36
C VAL A 273 13.34 -33.14 -27.55
N SER A 274 13.91 -32.35 -26.62
CA SER A 274 15.06 -32.75 -25.79
C SER A 274 14.68 -33.46 -24.48
N ASN A 275 13.38 -33.56 -24.14
CA ASN A 275 12.96 -34.08 -22.84
C ASN A 275 13.29 -35.56 -22.76
N THR A 276 14.05 -35.95 -21.74
CA THR A 276 14.43 -37.33 -21.45
C THR A 276 13.67 -37.88 -20.24
N THR A 277 13.58 -37.08 -19.18
CA THR A 277 13.16 -37.51 -17.82
C THR A 277 12.13 -36.57 -17.17
N GLY A 278 11.84 -35.43 -17.78
CA GLY A 278 10.88 -34.45 -17.26
C GLY A 278 9.44 -34.97 -17.37
N ARG A 279 8.64 -34.85 -16.30
CA ARG A 279 7.29 -35.45 -16.21
C ARG A 279 6.17 -34.42 -16.03
N ALA A 280 4.96 -34.80 -16.40
CA ALA A 280 3.74 -34.01 -16.20
C ALA A 280 3.80 -32.59 -16.81
N ASN A 281 4.48 -32.44 -17.95
CA ASN A 281 4.56 -31.17 -18.67
C ASN A 281 3.55 -31.11 -19.83
N THR A 282 2.99 -29.91 -20.08
CA THR A 282 2.13 -29.62 -21.22
C THR A 282 2.78 -28.56 -22.09
N PHE A 283 3.29 -28.92 -23.27
CA PHE A 283 3.92 -28.00 -24.23
C PHE A 283 3.09 -27.91 -25.51
N GLN A 284 2.64 -26.72 -25.87
CA GLN A 284 1.82 -26.46 -27.05
C GLN A 284 2.42 -25.32 -27.88
N GLY A 285 2.69 -25.56 -29.15
CA GLY A 285 3.30 -24.61 -30.07
C GLY A 285 4.64 -25.09 -30.66
N TYR A 286 5.09 -24.43 -31.73
CA TYR A 286 6.39 -24.68 -32.34
C TYR A 286 7.52 -24.45 -31.33
N ASN A 287 8.41 -25.44 -31.16
CA ASN A 287 9.55 -25.39 -30.24
C ASN A 287 9.20 -25.06 -28.77
N ALA A 288 7.95 -25.28 -28.34
CA ALA A 288 7.56 -25.12 -26.94
C ALA A 288 8.34 -26.13 -26.06
N GLY A 289 9.04 -25.63 -25.03
CA GLY A 289 9.89 -26.45 -24.15
C GLY A 289 11.03 -27.21 -24.85
N PHE A 290 11.53 -26.73 -26.00
CA PHE A 290 12.50 -27.43 -26.86
C PHE A 290 13.70 -28.02 -26.10
N ARG A 291 14.32 -27.25 -25.19
CA ARG A 291 15.50 -27.65 -24.41
C ARG A 291 15.19 -28.31 -23.06
N ASN A 292 13.93 -28.60 -22.74
CA ASN A 292 13.60 -29.33 -21.50
C ASN A 292 14.24 -30.71 -21.52
N ILE A 293 14.95 -31.06 -20.44
CA ILE A 293 15.65 -32.34 -20.26
C ILE A 293 14.97 -33.10 -19.13
N SER A 294 14.87 -32.47 -17.95
CA SER A 294 14.40 -33.07 -16.70
C SER A 294 13.34 -32.24 -15.95
N GLY A 295 12.94 -31.10 -16.51
CA GLY A 295 11.97 -30.19 -15.91
C GLY A 295 10.55 -30.77 -15.83
N LYS A 296 9.79 -30.42 -14.81
CA LYS A 296 8.53 -31.09 -14.41
C LYS A 296 7.42 -30.09 -14.13
N TYR A 297 6.17 -30.53 -14.32
CA TYR A 297 4.96 -29.73 -14.03
C TYR A 297 4.92 -28.36 -14.74
N ASN A 298 5.59 -28.24 -15.89
CA ASN A 298 5.60 -26.99 -16.66
C ASN A 298 4.47 -26.97 -17.69
N THR A 299 3.79 -25.82 -17.82
CA THR A 299 2.78 -25.57 -18.87
C THR A 299 3.29 -24.46 -19.79
N PHE A 300 3.73 -24.81 -21.00
CA PHE A 300 4.23 -23.85 -22.00
C PHE A 300 3.31 -23.82 -23.21
N ASN A 301 2.51 -22.76 -23.37
CA ASN A 301 1.61 -22.56 -24.49
C ASN A 301 2.05 -21.35 -25.33
N GLY A 302 2.32 -21.55 -26.61
CA GLY A 302 2.81 -20.53 -27.54
C GLY A 302 4.11 -20.94 -28.23
N SER A 303 4.34 -20.39 -29.43
CA SER A 303 5.60 -20.59 -30.16
C SER A 303 6.79 -20.12 -29.31
N LEU A 304 7.81 -20.97 -29.18
CA LEU A 304 9.03 -20.73 -28.38
C LEU A 304 8.78 -20.47 -26.88
N ALA A 305 7.61 -20.78 -26.33
CA ALA A 305 7.35 -20.68 -24.89
C ALA A 305 8.26 -21.65 -24.11
N GLY A 306 9.00 -21.13 -23.13
CA GLY A 306 9.96 -21.91 -22.33
C GLY A 306 11.07 -22.59 -23.14
N TYR A 307 11.43 -22.06 -24.33
CA TYR A 307 12.34 -22.69 -25.29
C TYR A 307 13.64 -23.22 -24.66
N SER A 308 14.25 -22.44 -23.76
CA SER A 308 15.56 -22.75 -23.16
C SER A 308 15.51 -23.59 -21.87
N ASN A 309 14.31 -23.90 -21.36
CA ASN A 309 14.12 -24.44 -20.01
C ASN A 309 14.69 -25.84 -19.88
N THR A 310 15.86 -26.04 -19.29
CA THR A 310 16.52 -27.34 -19.15
C THR A 310 16.02 -28.13 -17.94
N THR A 311 15.98 -27.49 -16.77
CA THR A 311 15.68 -28.12 -15.47
C THR A 311 14.67 -27.35 -14.62
N GLY A 312 14.14 -26.23 -15.12
CA GLY A 312 13.11 -25.47 -14.40
C GLY A 312 11.81 -26.28 -14.23
N ASP A 313 11.26 -26.23 -13.01
CA ASP A 313 10.05 -26.95 -12.56
C ASP A 313 8.92 -25.96 -12.20
N ASN A 314 7.66 -26.41 -12.35
CA ASN A 314 6.43 -25.70 -11.96
C ASN A 314 6.21 -24.32 -12.63
N ASN A 315 6.68 -24.11 -13.86
CA ASN A 315 6.49 -22.83 -14.58
C ASN A 315 5.26 -22.86 -15.51
N THR A 316 4.48 -21.78 -15.52
CA THR A 316 3.36 -21.57 -16.45
C THR A 316 3.67 -20.40 -17.38
N PHE A 317 4.01 -20.70 -18.63
CA PHE A 317 4.30 -19.72 -19.68
C PHE A 317 3.23 -19.78 -20.77
N ASN A 318 2.44 -18.72 -20.95
CA ASN A 318 1.38 -18.65 -21.95
C ASN A 318 1.54 -17.39 -22.82
N GLY A 319 2.03 -17.56 -24.04
CA GLY A 319 2.35 -16.49 -24.98
C GLY A 319 3.60 -16.80 -25.80
N ALA A 320 3.68 -16.25 -27.02
CA ALA A 320 4.85 -16.45 -27.86
C ALA A 320 6.12 -15.87 -27.19
N SER A 321 7.17 -16.67 -27.13
CA SER A 321 8.44 -16.40 -26.42
C SER A 321 8.29 -16.00 -24.95
N ALA A 322 7.21 -16.38 -24.27
CA ALA A 322 7.09 -16.27 -22.82
C ALA A 322 8.14 -17.18 -22.14
N GLY A 323 8.94 -16.61 -21.24
CA GLY A 323 10.03 -17.34 -20.56
C GLY A 323 11.10 -17.94 -21.48
N TYR A 324 11.32 -17.35 -22.67
CA TYR A 324 12.16 -17.89 -23.74
C TYR A 324 13.57 -18.34 -23.31
N LEU A 325 14.27 -17.55 -22.49
CA LEU A 325 15.61 -17.85 -21.98
C LEU A 325 15.64 -18.65 -20.67
N ASN A 326 14.49 -18.94 -20.02
CA ASN A 326 14.50 -19.60 -18.70
C ASN A 326 15.23 -20.93 -18.85
N THR A 327 16.17 -21.26 -17.95
CA THR A 327 16.90 -22.54 -17.97
C THR A 327 16.57 -23.36 -16.72
N SER A 328 16.73 -22.76 -15.55
CA SER A 328 16.56 -23.40 -14.23
C SER A 328 15.61 -22.67 -13.27
N GLY A 329 15.01 -21.55 -13.69
CA GLY A 329 14.05 -20.81 -12.89
C GLY A 329 12.75 -21.60 -12.66
N ASN A 330 12.17 -21.46 -11.47
CA ASN A 330 11.05 -22.27 -10.97
C ASN A 330 9.87 -21.41 -10.50
N TYR A 331 8.67 -22.00 -10.46
CA TYR A 331 7.45 -21.36 -9.91
C TYR A 331 7.12 -19.99 -10.55
N ASN A 332 7.45 -19.79 -11.83
CA ASN A 332 7.15 -18.56 -12.56
C ASN A 332 5.83 -18.67 -13.32
N THR A 333 5.04 -17.58 -13.33
CA THR A 333 3.80 -17.47 -14.13
C THR A 333 3.92 -16.30 -15.10
N PHE A 334 4.21 -16.57 -16.37
CA PHE A 334 4.40 -15.56 -17.42
C PHE A 334 3.31 -15.65 -18.49
N LEU A 335 2.39 -14.67 -18.50
CA LEU A 335 1.22 -14.64 -19.37
C LEU A 335 1.30 -13.44 -20.32
N GLY A 336 1.69 -13.65 -21.58
CA GLY A 336 1.78 -12.62 -22.60
C GLY A 336 2.96 -12.79 -23.57
N HIS A 337 2.87 -12.14 -24.74
CA HIS A 337 3.96 -12.10 -25.71
C HIS A 337 5.23 -11.51 -25.06
N GLN A 338 6.33 -12.29 -25.06
CA GLN A 338 7.62 -11.95 -24.46
C GLN A 338 7.58 -11.57 -22.96
N ALA A 339 6.55 -12.03 -22.23
CA ALA A 339 6.54 -11.94 -20.76
C ALA A 339 7.72 -12.74 -20.18
N GLY A 340 8.56 -12.08 -19.36
CA GLY A 340 9.77 -12.66 -18.77
C GLY A 340 10.75 -13.28 -19.77
N SER A 341 10.81 -12.80 -21.02
CA SER A 341 11.55 -13.49 -22.09
C SER A 341 13.05 -13.69 -21.80
N SER A 342 13.64 -12.80 -21.01
CA SER A 342 15.08 -12.81 -20.68
C SER A 342 15.41 -13.49 -19.35
N ASN A 343 14.42 -14.04 -18.65
CA ASN A 343 14.65 -14.84 -17.44
C ASN A 343 15.63 -15.96 -17.76
N THR A 344 16.63 -16.21 -16.94
CA THR A 344 17.52 -17.37 -17.02
C THR A 344 17.35 -18.30 -15.81
N SER A 345 17.43 -17.78 -14.59
CA SER A 345 17.25 -18.57 -13.34
C SER A 345 16.32 -17.92 -12.31
N ALA A 346 15.69 -16.80 -12.66
CA ALA A 346 14.72 -16.12 -11.82
C ALA A 346 13.53 -17.04 -11.49
N SER A 347 13.05 -16.96 -10.25
CA SER A 347 12.04 -17.85 -9.70
C SER A 347 11.06 -17.09 -8.81
N ASN A 348 9.85 -17.63 -8.63
CA ASN A 348 8.74 -17.02 -7.86
C ASN A 348 8.26 -15.66 -8.44
N ASN A 349 8.19 -15.53 -9.77
CA ASN A 349 7.77 -14.30 -10.43
C ASN A 349 6.43 -14.46 -11.17
N VAL A 350 5.59 -13.42 -11.12
CA VAL A 350 4.31 -13.33 -11.83
C VAL A 350 4.36 -12.16 -12.81
N PHE A 351 4.43 -12.43 -14.11
CA PHE A 351 4.47 -11.42 -15.17
C PHE A 351 3.27 -11.60 -16.10
N ILE A 352 2.31 -10.68 -16.07
CA ILE A 352 1.05 -10.76 -16.82
C ILE A 352 0.91 -9.52 -17.72
N GLY A 353 1.13 -9.69 -19.01
CA GLY A 353 1.09 -8.63 -20.01
C GLY A 353 2.19 -8.77 -21.06
N ARG A 354 1.98 -8.15 -22.23
CA ARG A 354 3.00 -8.05 -23.28
C ARG A 354 4.25 -7.37 -22.71
N GLU A 355 5.40 -8.02 -22.83
CA GLU A 355 6.71 -7.56 -22.31
C GLU A 355 6.76 -7.22 -20.79
N ALA A 356 5.82 -7.75 -19.99
CA ALA A 356 5.94 -7.66 -18.53
C ALA A 356 7.22 -8.38 -18.07
N GLY A 357 8.06 -7.68 -17.28
CA GLY A 357 9.35 -8.19 -16.80
C GLY A 357 10.33 -8.62 -17.89
N ARG A 358 10.24 -8.09 -19.13
CA ARG A 358 10.99 -8.59 -20.30
C ARG A 358 12.49 -8.76 -20.05
N ASN A 359 13.15 -7.83 -19.34
CA ASN A 359 14.60 -7.82 -19.12
C ASN A 359 15.04 -8.45 -17.79
N VAL A 360 14.12 -8.99 -16.97
CA VAL A 360 14.48 -9.68 -15.72
C VAL A 360 15.24 -10.96 -16.07
N THR A 361 16.42 -11.15 -15.49
CA THR A 361 17.30 -12.31 -15.74
C THR A 361 17.31 -13.29 -14.58
N THR A 362 17.71 -12.84 -13.38
CA THR A 362 17.91 -13.70 -12.19
C THR A 362 17.10 -13.27 -10.97
N VAL A 363 16.28 -12.22 -11.08
CA VAL A 363 15.65 -11.53 -9.95
C VAL A 363 14.37 -12.22 -9.46
N HIS A 364 14.25 -12.43 -8.15
CA HIS A 364 13.15 -13.17 -7.54
C HIS A 364 12.06 -12.28 -6.93
N ASN A 365 10.88 -12.88 -6.71
CA ASN A 365 9.76 -12.34 -5.93
C ASN A 365 9.18 -11.03 -6.51
N LEU A 366 8.90 -11.03 -7.82
CA LEU A 366 8.38 -9.89 -8.56
C LEU A 366 6.95 -10.15 -9.07
N THR A 367 6.06 -9.16 -8.93
CA THR A 367 4.68 -9.22 -9.43
C THR A 367 4.41 -8.06 -10.38
N PHE A 368 4.48 -8.29 -11.69
CA PHE A 368 4.27 -7.28 -12.73
C PHE A 368 3.02 -7.60 -13.57
N VAL A 369 2.00 -6.75 -13.51
CA VAL A 369 0.72 -6.93 -14.22
C VAL A 369 0.41 -5.68 -15.04
N GLY A 370 0.45 -5.81 -16.37
CA GLY A 370 0.27 -4.75 -17.35
C GLY A 370 1.28 -4.84 -18.50
N SER A 371 0.97 -4.29 -19.69
CA SER A 371 1.97 -4.22 -20.76
C SER A 371 3.16 -3.41 -20.29
N ASN A 372 4.37 -3.95 -20.50
CA ASN A 372 5.65 -3.36 -20.14
C ASN A 372 5.85 -3.10 -18.63
N ALA A 373 5.00 -3.64 -17.75
CA ALA A 373 5.16 -3.50 -16.30
C ALA A 373 6.53 -4.08 -15.88
N GLY A 374 7.36 -3.26 -15.22
CA GLY A 374 8.74 -3.63 -14.83
C GLY A 374 9.66 -4.04 -15.97
N LYS A 375 9.38 -3.65 -17.23
CA LYS A 375 10.08 -4.13 -18.44
C LYS A 375 11.61 -4.06 -18.34
N SER A 376 12.14 -2.98 -17.77
CA SER A 376 13.59 -2.70 -17.73
C SER A 376 14.31 -3.24 -16.48
N ASN A 377 13.62 -3.97 -15.59
CA ASN A 377 14.21 -4.44 -14.34
C ASN A 377 15.26 -5.54 -14.58
N THR A 378 16.47 -5.31 -14.08
CA THR A 378 17.63 -6.21 -14.23
C THR A 378 18.10 -6.79 -12.90
N THR A 379 17.98 -6.08 -11.77
CA THR A 379 18.44 -6.55 -10.45
C THR A 379 17.51 -6.23 -9.26
N GLY A 380 16.48 -5.40 -9.45
CA GLY A 380 15.65 -4.87 -8.35
C GLY A 380 14.59 -5.86 -7.84
N THR A 381 14.77 -6.38 -6.63
CA THR A 381 13.92 -7.40 -5.98
C THR A 381 12.64 -6.83 -5.33
N PHE A 382 11.70 -7.73 -4.97
CA PHE A 382 10.51 -7.43 -4.15
C PHE A 382 9.57 -6.32 -4.68
N ASN A 383 9.58 -6.07 -5.99
CA ASN A 383 8.74 -5.05 -6.60
C ASN A 383 7.37 -5.59 -7.05
N THR A 384 6.32 -4.80 -6.81
CA THR A 384 4.94 -5.08 -7.26
C THR A 384 4.46 -3.93 -8.15
N PHE A 385 4.33 -4.17 -9.46
CA PHE A 385 3.95 -3.15 -10.45
C PHE A 385 2.66 -3.55 -11.19
N LEU A 386 1.56 -2.85 -10.90
CA LEU A 386 0.21 -3.15 -11.36
C LEU A 386 -0.35 -2.00 -12.22
N GLY A 387 -0.08 -2.04 -13.52
CA GLY A 387 -0.56 -1.06 -14.49
C GLY A 387 0.22 -1.04 -15.80
N TYR A 388 -0.39 -0.46 -16.84
CA TYR A 388 0.31 -0.20 -18.11
C TYR A 388 1.52 0.73 -17.86
N ASN A 389 2.71 0.32 -18.31
CA ASN A 389 3.99 1.00 -18.06
C ASN A 389 4.32 1.27 -16.57
N ALA A 390 3.69 0.58 -15.61
CA ALA A 390 4.02 0.74 -14.19
C ALA A 390 5.47 0.28 -13.93
N GLY A 391 6.28 1.15 -13.31
CA GLY A 391 7.71 0.89 -13.06
C GLY A 391 8.53 0.51 -14.30
N VAL A 392 8.12 0.92 -15.51
CA VAL A 392 8.72 0.47 -16.78
C VAL A 392 10.23 0.73 -16.89
N SER A 393 10.74 1.79 -16.27
CA SER A 393 12.15 2.19 -16.29
C SER A 393 12.98 1.63 -15.13
N ASN A 394 12.37 0.93 -14.16
CA ASN A 394 13.02 0.52 -12.91
C ASN A 394 14.08 -0.53 -13.22
N THR A 395 15.36 -0.21 -13.10
CA THR A 395 16.47 -1.12 -13.41
C THR A 395 16.91 -1.89 -12.16
N THR A 396 17.22 -1.17 -11.08
CA THR A 396 17.77 -1.73 -9.83
C THR A 396 16.97 -1.38 -8.58
N GLY A 397 16.00 -0.46 -8.67
CA GLY A 397 15.13 -0.09 -7.55
C GLY A 397 14.39 -1.30 -6.97
N GLN A 398 14.30 -1.40 -5.65
CA GLN A 398 13.80 -2.57 -4.91
C GLN A 398 12.70 -2.21 -3.90
N SER A 399 11.87 -3.20 -3.56
CA SER A 399 10.79 -3.08 -2.56
C SER A 399 9.77 -1.97 -2.88
N ASN A 400 9.57 -1.64 -4.15
CA ASN A 400 8.60 -0.63 -4.56
C ASN A 400 7.23 -1.27 -4.92
N THR A 401 6.15 -0.60 -4.55
CA THR A 401 4.77 -0.96 -4.94
C THR A 401 4.18 0.15 -5.79
N PHE A 402 4.00 -0.08 -7.09
CA PHE A 402 3.40 0.89 -8.02
C PHE A 402 2.10 0.33 -8.59
N GLN A 403 0.98 1.00 -8.32
CA GLN A 403 -0.36 0.61 -8.76
C GLN A 403 -1.01 1.79 -9.49
N GLY A 404 -1.35 1.59 -10.77
CA GLY A 404 -1.95 2.61 -11.62
C GLY A 404 -1.27 2.76 -12.99
N TYR A 405 -1.97 3.39 -13.92
CA TYR A 405 -1.44 3.72 -15.24
C TYR A 405 -0.24 4.67 -15.11
N GLN A 406 0.91 4.27 -15.67
CA GLN A 406 2.19 5.00 -15.60
C GLN A 406 2.66 5.37 -14.17
N ALA A 407 2.22 4.64 -13.13
CA ALA A 407 2.72 4.82 -11.77
C ALA A 407 4.23 4.49 -11.69
N GLY A 408 5.02 5.39 -11.11
CA GLY A 408 6.48 5.25 -10.99
C GLY A 408 7.23 5.08 -12.31
N LEU A 409 6.70 5.59 -13.43
CA LEU A 409 7.22 5.34 -14.79
C LEU A 409 8.72 5.62 -14.93
N SER A 410 9.20 6.72 -14.37
CA SER A 410 10.59 7.19 -14.52
C SER A 410 11.55 6.65 -13.46
N ASN A 411 11.07 5.81 -12.52
CA ASN A 411 11.93 5.24 -11.48
C ASN A 411 12.98 4.33 -12.10
N THR A 412 14.23 4.49 -11.68
CA THR A 412 15.37 3.67 -12.12
C THR A 412 15.97 2.92 -10.93
N THR A 413 16.28 3.64 -9.85
CA THR A 413 17.01 3.11 -8.68
C THR A 413 16.37 3.49 -7.33
N GLY A 414 15.20 4.14 -7.32
CA GLY A 414 14.48 4.46 -6.09
C GLY A 414 14.01 3.20 -5.35
N ILE A 415 13.95 3.26 -4.02
CA ILE A 415 13.64 2.10 -3.17
C ILE A 415 12.54 2.39 -2.15
N ASN A 416 11.82 1.34 -1.73
CA ASN A 416 10.79 1.40 -0.68
C ASN A 416 9.67 2.44 -0.95
N ASN A 417 9.36 2.74 -2.22
CA ASN A 417 8.30 3.68 -2.58
C ASN A 417 6.95 2.97 -2.79
N THR A 418 5.86 3.60 -2.35
CA THR A 418 4.48 3.11 -2.57
C THR A 418 3.70 4.16 -3.35
N PHE A 419 3.45 3.93 -4.64
CA PHE A 419 2.69 4.82 -5.52
C PHE A 419 1.37 4.16 -5.93
N ASN A 420 0.23 4.72 -5.52
CA ASN A 420 -1.10 4.17 -5.79
C ASN A 420 -2.02 5.24 -6.41
N GLY A 421 -2.07 5.27 -7.74
CA GLY A 421 -2.84 6.22 -8.53
C GLY A 421 -2.30 6.36 -9.96
N SER A 422 -3.14 6.81 -10.90
CA SER A 422 -2.67 7.16 -12.24
C SER A 422 -1.63 8.27 -12.16
N TYR A 423 -0.48 8.09 -12.80
CA TYR A 423 0.67 9.01 -12.76
C TYR A 423 1.23 9.31 -11.36
N ALA A 424 0.93 8.52 -10.33
CA ALA A 424 1.53 8.69 -9.00
C ALA A 424 3.04 8.45 -9.08
N GLY A 425 3.83 9.43 -8.60
CA GLY A 425 5.30 9.41 -8.66
C GLY A 425 5.89 9.29 -10.06
N TYR A 426 5.19 9.76 -11.10
CA TYR A 426 5.54 9.57 -12.51
C TYR A 426 7.02 9.88 -12.84
N SER A 427 7.55 10.98 -12.31
CA SER A 427 8.90 11.48 -12.60
C SER A 427 10.00 10.95 -11.66
N ASN A 428 9.65 10.17 -10.62
CA ASN A 428 10.56 9.85 -9.50
C ASN A 428 11.67 8.93 -9.98
N THR A 429 12.88 9.44 -10.22
CA THR A 429 14.02 8.66 -10.75
C THR A 429 14.72 7.88 -9.66
N THR A 430 15.19 8.56 -8.60
CA THR A 430 15.99 7.96 -7.51
C THR A 430 15.40 8.20 -6.13
N GLY A 431 14.33 8.99 -6.01
CA GLY A 431 13.62 9.24 -4.75
C GLY A 431 13.21 7.96 -4.01
N GLN A 432 13.24 8.01 -2.67
CA GLN A 432 13.14 6.84 -1.79
C GLN A 432 12.17 7.07 -0.63
N LEU A 433 11.57 5.99 -0.14
CA LEU A 433 10.71 5.98 1.06
C LEU A 433 9.52 6.96 0.94
N ASN A 434 9.03 7.17 -0.28
CA ASN A 434 7.87 8.02 -0.54
C ASN A 434 6.57 7.20 -0.63
N ILE A 435 5.47 7.72 -0.09
CA ILE A 435 4.12 7.16 -0.18
C ILE A 435 3.24 8.17 -0.94
N PHE A 436 2.88 7.90 -2.19
CA PHE A 436 2.02 8.75 -3.00
C PHE A 436 0.72 8.02 -3.35
N SER A 437 -0.40 8.45 -2.77
CA SER A 437 -1.73 7.90 -3.04
C SER A 437 -2.66 8.97 -3.62
N GLY A 438 -3.29 8.67 -4.76
CA GLY A 438 -4.12 9.61 -5.53
C GLY A 438 -3.55 9.87 -6.92
N ALA A 439 -4.42 10.31 -7.85
CA ALA A 439 -4.00 10.64 -9.20
C ALA A 439 -3.05 11.84 -9.20
N TYR A 440 -1.95 11.74 -9.94
CA TYR A 440 -0.88 12.75 -10.01
C TYR A 440 -0.25 13.14 -8.64
N ALA A 441 -0.41 12.32 -7.59
CA ALA A 441 0.27 12.54 -6.32
C ALA A 441 1.81 12.42 -6.52
N GLY A 442 2.55 13.45 -6.13
CA GLY A 442 4.01 13.53 -6.30
C GLY A 442 4.50 13.46 -7.76
N PHE A 443 3.68 13.90 -8.74
CA PHE A 443 3.93 13.74 -10.18
C PHE A 443 5.34 14.17 -10.63
N SER A 444 5.79 15.36 -10.18
CA SER A 444 7.07 15.97 -10.56
C SER A 444 8.25 15.60 -9.65
N ASN A 445 8.07 14.70 -8.67
CA ASN A 445 9.17 14.25 -7.81
C ASN A 445 10.24 13.56 -8.64
N THR A 446 11.52 13.86 -8.39
CA THR A 446 12.66 13.23 -9.04
C THR A 446 13.55 12.53 -8.02
N THR A 447 13.99 13.26 -7.00
CA THR A 447 14.94 12.79 -5.97
C THR A 447 14.46 13.04 -4.53
N GLY A 448 13.27 13.60 -4.35
CA GLY A 448 12.68 13.84 -3.03
C GLY A 448 12.46 12.53 -2.25
N LEU A 449 12.53 12.60 -0.92
CA LEU A 449 12.58 11.42 -0.05
C LEU A 449 11.82 11.61 1.27
N TYR A 450 11.31 10.50 1.83
CA TYR A 450 10.45 10.47 3.02
C TYR A 450 9.16 11.32 2.92
N ASN A 451 8.56 11.45 1.73
CA ASN A 451 7.33 12.21 1.56
C ASN A 451 6.08 11.32 1.60
N THR A 452 5.03 11.75 2.30
CA THR A 452 3.71 11.10 2.32
C THR A 452 2.66 12.03 1.71
N PHE A 453 2.25 11.77 0.46
CA PHE A 453 1.22 12.53 -0.24
C PHE A 453 -0.03 11.66 -0.42
N ASN A 454 -1.16 12.07 0.13
CA ASN A 454 -2.42 11.34 0.07
C ASN A 454 -3.57 12.26 -0.37
N GLY A 455 -3.86 12.26 -1.67
CA GLY A 455 -4.84 13.12 -2.33
C GLY A 455 -4.48 13.35 -3.79
N SER A 456 -5.46 13.63 -4.65
CA SER A 456 -5.17 13.97 -6.05
C SER A 456 -4.39 15.29 -6.12
N GLN A 457 -3.33 15.33 -6.92
CA GLN A 457 -2.38 16.44 -7.02
C GLN A 457 -1.72 16.87 -5.69
N ALA A 458 -1.77 16.04 -4.65
CA ALA A 458 -1.00 16.28 -3.43
C ALA A 458 0.51 16.24 -3.74
N GLY A 459 1.23 17.32 -3.43
CA GLY A 459 2.64 17.48 -3.75
C GLY A 459 2.99 17.40 -5.24
N TYR A 460 2.07 17.75 -6.14
CA TYR A 460 2.22 17.61 -7.60
C TYR A 460 3.56 18.11 -8.16
N SER A 461 4.03 19.28 -7.67
CA SER A 461 5.23 19.96 -8.19
C SER A 461 6.53 19.59 -7.44
N ASN A 462 6.46 18.72 -6.42
CA ASN A 462 7.56 18.50 -5.46
C ASN A 462 8.71 17.76 -6.11
N THR A 463 9.73 18.45 -6.61
CA THR A 463 10.89 17.88 -7.29
C THR A 463 11.87 17.21 -6.32
N THR A 464 12.40 17.97 -5.35
CA THR A 464 13.45 17.55 -4.41
C THR A 464 13.05 17.70 -2.94
N GLY A 465 11.89 18.31 -2.65
CA GLY A 465 11.35 18.43 -1.30
C GLY A 465 11.27 17.09 -0.57
N ARG A 466 11.53 17.11 0.74
CA ARG A 466 11.72 15.93 1.60
C ARG A 466 11.02 16.04 2.96
N HIS A 467 10.70 14.90 3.57
CA HIS A 467 10.01 14.79 4.87
C HIS A 467 8.66 15.55 4.92
N ASN A 468 7.97 15.71 3.79
CA ASN A 468 6.69 16.40 3.72
C ASN A 468 5.51 15.42 3.89
N THR A 469 4.49 15.79 4.65
CA THR A 469 3.23 15.05 4.81
C THR A 469 2.08 15.90 4.30
N PHE A 470 1.55 15.60 3.10
CA PHE A 470 0.45 16.32 2.47
C PHE A 470 -0.78 15.40 2.34
N ILE A 471 -1.87 15.74 3.03
CA ILE A 471 -3.10 14.91 3.08
C ILE A 471 -4.30 15.77 2.66
N GLY A 472 -4.85 15.50 1.48
CA GLY A 472 -5.95 16.23 0.86
C GLY A 472 -5.67 16.61 -0.59
N THR A 473 -6.73 16.77 -1.39
CA THR A 473 -6.61 17.24 -2.78
C THR A 473 -5.94 18.62 -2.82
N PHE A 474 -4.96 18.78 -3.71
CA PHE A 474 -4.13 20.00 -3.83
C PHE A 474 -3.32 20.40 -2.57
N ALA A 475 -3.16 19.52 -1.58
CA ALA A 475 -2.30 19.79 -0.43
C ALA A 475 -0.83 19.90 -0.89
N GLY A 476 -0.19 21.05 -0.66
CA GLY A 476 1.19 21.34 -1.10
C GLY A 476 1.42 21.24 -2.61
N GLU A 477 0.41 21.50 -3.45
CA GLU A 477 0.44 21.30 -4.90
C GLU A 477 1.66 21.93 -5.61
N LEU A 478 1.99 23.18 -5.27
CA LEU A 478 3.09 23.94 -5.87
C LEU A 478 4.42 23.82 -5.10
N ASN A 479 4.50 22.97 -4.07
CA ASN A 479 5.77 22.74 -3.36
C ASN A 479 6.79 22.17 -4.34
N THR A 480 8.00 22.71 -4.39
CA THR A 480 9.08 22.22 -5.27
C THR A 480 10.23 21.66 -4.44
N THR A 481 10.83 22.49 -3.59
CA THR A 481 12.01 22.17 -2.78
C THR A 481 11.74 22.22 -1.27
N GLY A 482 10.61 22.79 -0.84
CA GLY A 482 10.24 22.93 0.57
C GLY A 482 10.20 21.58 1.29
N MET A 483 10.63 21.56 2.56
CA MET A 483 10.85 20.34 3.35
C MET A 483 10.29 20.42 4.77
N GLN A 484 10.06 19.25 5.37
CA GLN A 484 9.53 19.10 6.74
C GLN A 484 8.14 19.75 6.96
N ASN A 485 7.34 19.90 5.90
CA ASN A 485 6.01 20.49 5.99
C ASN A 485 4.93 19.44 6.26
N THR A 486 3.93 19.77 7.09
CA THR A 486 2.75 18.94 7.35
C THR A 486 1.49 19.72 6.96
N PHE A 487 0.90 19.40 5.80
CA PHE A 487 -0.30 20.05 5.27
C PHE A 487 -1.47 19.05 5.25
N ILE A 488 -2.50 19.29 6.07
CA ILE A 488 -3.64 18.38 6.24
C ILE A 488 -4.94 19.15 5.97
N GLY A 489 -5.54 18.91 4.81
CA GLY A 489 -6.75 19.57 4.33
C GLY A 489 -6.69 19.81 2.82
N ARG A 490 -7.87 19.92 2.17
CA ARG A 490 -7.94 20.34 0.76
C ARG A 490 -7.28 21.71 0.60
N SER A 491 -6.38 21.83 -0.37
CA SER A 491 -5.61 23.05 -0.67
C SER A 491 -4.85 23.64 0.54
N ALA A 492 -4.53 22.84 1.56
CA ALA A 492 -3.64 23.26 2.64
C ALA A 492 -2.23 23.51 2.06
N GLY A 493 -1.70 24.72 2.26
CA GLY A 493 -0.40 25.14 1.72
C GLY A 493 -0.24 24.99 0.21
N SER A 494 -1.31 25.06 -0.60
CA SER A 494 -1.22 24.73 -2.04
C SER A 494 -0.20 25.56 -2.81
N SER A 495 -0.04 26.84 -2.45
CA SER A 495 0.92 27.75 -3.10
C SER A 495 2.29 27.82 -2.41
N ASN A 496 2.56 27.03 -1.37
CA ASN A 496 3.90 26.93 -0.77
C ASN A 496 4.86 26.35 -1.81
N THR A 497 5.92 27.07 -2.20
CA THR A 497 6.89 26.62 -3.22
C THR A 497 8.22 26.18 -2.62
N THR A 498 8.75 26.96 -1.67
CA THR A 498 10.04 26.71 -0.98
C THR A 498 9.94 26.72 0.54
N GLY A 499 8.81 27.22 1.09
CA GLY A 499 8.55 27.26 2.52
C GLY A 499 8.72 25.88 3.19
N SER A 500 9.26 25.88 4.41
CA SER A 500 9.72 24.67 5.10
C SER A 500 9.42 24.71 6.61
N ASN A 501 9.36 23.55 7.26
CA ASN A 501 8.95 23.39 8.67
C ASN A 501 7.54 23.96 9.01
N ASN A 502 6.65 24.07 8.02
CA ASN A 502 5.29 24.59 8.23
C ASN A 502 4.29 23.47 8.57
N THR A 503 3.40 23.71 9.55
CA THR A 503 2.28 22.83 9.89
C THR A 503 0.95 23.53 9.61
N PHE A 504 0.27 23.17 8.52
CA PHE A 504 -1.02 23.74 8.12
C PHE A 504 -2.13 22.69 8.18
N ILE A 505 -3.08 22.84 9.11
CA ILE A 505 -4.15 21.86 9.35
C ILE A 505 -5.50 22.55 9.21
N GLY A 506 -6.21 22.27 8.12
CA GLY A 506 -7.52 22.84 7.81
C GLY A 506 -7.74 23.04 6.31
N LEU A 507 -9.02 23.18 5.90
CA LEU A 507 -9.37 23.56 4.54
C LEU A 507 -8.72 24.91 4.19
N SER A 508 -7.87 24.94 3.17
CA SER A 508 -7.15 26.13 2.71
C SER A 508 -6.33 26.86 3.79
N ALA A 509 -5.88 26.14 4.83
CA ALA A 509 -4.91 26.68 5.81
C ALA A 509 -3.59 27.02 5.09
N GLY A 510 -3.06 28.22 5.32
CA GLY A 510 -1.83 28.71 4.68
C GLY A 510 -1.83 28.71 3.15
N ILE A 511 -3.00 28.78 2.50
CA ILE A 511 -3.14 28.54 1.04
C ILE A 511 -2.18 29.38 0.18
N ASN A 512 -1.96 30.67 0.49
CA ASN A 512 -1.04 31.57 -0.24
C ASN A 512 0.34 31.73 0.44
N SER A 513 0.72 30.86 1.38
CA SER A 513 2.00 30.94 2.11
C SER A 513 3.15 30.36 1.26
N GLU A 514 3.65 31.16 0.31
CA GLU A 514 4.64 30.74 -0.71
C GLU A 514 6.00 30.29 -0.13
N ASN A 515 6.62 31.14 0.70
CA ASN A 515 8.02 30.98 1.12
C ASN A 515 8.21 31.04 2.65
N GLY A 516 7.11 31.17 3.41
CA GLY A 516 7.14 31.23 4.87
C GLY A 516 7.77 30.00 5.51
N TRP A 517 8.41 30.16 6.66
CA TRP A 517 9.12 29.09 7.37
C TRP A 517 8.66 28.95 8.82
N GLY A 518 8.60 27.73 9.34
CA GLY A 518 8.35 27.47 10.78
C GLY A 518 6.96 27.89 11.28
N ASN A 519 5.97 28.03 10.38
CA ASN A 519 4.62 28.49 10.75
C ASN A 519 3.71 27.33 11.21
N THR A 520 2.81 27.59 12.15
CA THR A 520 1.76 26.65 12.59
C THR A 520 0.38 27.28 12.42
N TYR A 521 -0.37 26.86 11.39
CA TYR A 521 -1.72 27.36 11.09
C TYR A 521 -2.75 26.24 11.26
N ILE A 522 -3.64 26.34 12.25
CA ILE A 522 -4.61 25.29 12.59
C ILE A 522 -6.02 25.87 12.55
N GLY A 523 -6.76 25.57 11.47
CA GLY A 523 -8.13 26.01 11.23
C GLY A 523 -8.41 26.29 9.75
N THR A 524 -9.68 26.19 9.34
CA THR A 524 -10.11 26.59 7.99
C THR A 524 -9.69 28.03 7.69
N VAL A 525 -8.99 28.24 6.57
CA VAL A 525 -8.37 29.49 6.10
C VAL A 525 -7.50 30.25 7.12
N ALA A 526 -7.00 29.58 8.17
CA ALA A 526 -6.00 30.15 9.07
C ALA A 526 -4.72 30.53 8.30
N GLY A 527 -4.20 31.73 8.52
CA GLY A 527 -2.99 32.24 7.83
C GLY A 527 -3.08 32.33 6.30
N SER A 528 -4.29 32.31 5.72
CA SER A 528 -4.51 32.18 4.27
C SER A 528 -3.89 33.28 3.39
N SER A 529 -3.50 34.42 3.98
CA SER A 529 -2.86 35.56 3.29
C SER A 529 -1.41 35.79 3.71
N ASN A 530 -0.86 35.02 4.66
CA ASN A 530 0.45 35.29 5.25
C ASN A 530 1.57 34.56 4.50
N LYS A 531 2.67 35.28 4.21
CA LYS A 531 3.89 34.74 3.58
C LYS A 531 5.13 34.78 4.48
N GLY A 532 4.99 35.29 5.71
CA GLY A 532 6.06 35.41 6.69
C GLY A 532 6.31 34.10 7.45
N SER A 533 7.08 34.18 8.54
CA SER A 533 7.68 33.04 9.22
C SER A 533 7.50 33.07 10.75
N ASN A 534 7.65 31.91 11.38
CA ASN A 534 7.56 31.67 12.83
C ASN A 534 6.21 32.10 13.46
N ASN A 535 5.13 32.08 12.68
CA ASN A 535 3.81 32.48 13.16
C ASN A 535 3.01 31.29 13.72
N VAL A 536 2.15 31.54 14.70
CA VAL A 536 1.25 30.53 15.30
C VAL A 536 -0.18 31.08 15.24
N PHE A 537 -1.00 30.58 14.30
CA PHE A 537 -2.37 31.02 14.09
C PHE A 537 -3.35 29.85 14.32
N VAL A 538 -4.20 29.96 15.34
CA VAL A 538 -5.09 28.87 15.78
C VAL A 538 -6.56 29.32 15.82
N GLY A 539 -7.39 28.54 15.15
CA GLY A 539 -8.84 28.73 15.01
C GLY A 539 -9.26 29.13 13.59
N ARG A 540 -10.58 29.05 13.34
CA ARG A 540 -11.17 29.33 12.04
C ARG A 540 -10.91 30.80 11.65
N SER A 541 -10.27 30.97 10.49
CA SER A 541 -9.89 32.27 9.93
C SER A 541 -8.93 33.09 10.81
N ALA A 542 -8.18 32.44 11.72
CA ALA A 542 -7.15 33.14 12.52
C ALA A 542 -6.11 33.82 11.61
N ALA A 543 -5.85 35.11 11.90
CA ALA A 543 -4.96 36.00 11.12
C ALA A 543 -5.26 36.07 9.61
N ILE A 544 -6.51 35.87 9.18
CA ILE A 544 -6.93 36.14 7.80
C ILE A 544 -6.66 37.62 7.44
N GLY A 545 -6.12 37.87 6.25
CA GLY A 545 -5.73 39.22 5.80
C GLY A 545 -4.39 39.75 6.34
N ILE A 546 -3.77 39.09 7.32
CA ILE A 546 -2.45 39.50 7.84
C ILE A 546 -1.34 39.02 6.89
N THR A 547 -0.96 39.85 5.91
CA THR A 547 0.17 39.55 5.00
C THR A 547 1.52 39.73 5.70
N ASP A 548 2.53 38.98 5.23
CA ASP A 548 3.98 39.17 5.46
C ASP A 548 4.51 39.30 6.91
N ALA A 549 3.65 39.26 7.92
CA ALA A 549 4.01 39.34 9.33
C ALA A 549 4.83 38.13 9.77
N ASN A 550 5.78 38.35 10.67
CA ASN A 550 6.66 37.33 11.24
C ASN A 550 6.54 37.30 12.76
N ASN A 551 6.84 36.15 13.37
CA ASN A 551 6.90 35.96 14.82
C ASN A 551 5.59 36.34 15.56
N LYS A 552 4.40 36.17 14.96
CA LYS A 552 3.11 36.54 15.57
C LYS A 552 2.32 35.32 16.08
N LEU A 553 1.62 35.49 17.19
CA LEU A 553 0.62 34.57 17.73
C LEU A 553 -0.78 35.15 17.54
N TYR A 554 -1.73 34.37 17.03
CA TYR A 554 -3.17 34.69 16.99
C TYR A 554 -3.99 33.46 17.39
N ILE A 555 -4.88 33.61 18.38
CA ILE A 555 -5.87 32.60 18.75
C ILE A 555 -7.26 33.24 18.61
N GLN A 556 -8.01 32.81 17.58
CA GLN A 556 -9.19 33.53 17.07
C GLN A 556 -10.15 32.59 16.33
N ASN A 557 -11.45 32.77 16.51
CA ASN A 557 -12.49 32.07 15.75
C ASN A 557 -13.47 33.09 15.14
N GLY A 558 -13.10 33.71 14.01
CA GLY A 558 -13.86 34.82 13.44
C GLY A 558 -13.20 35.45 12.23
N SER A 559 -13.92 36.36 11.57
CA SER A 559 -13.46 37.05 10.36
C SER A 559 -12.38 38.11 10.64
N VAL A 560 -11.89 38.78 9.59
CA VAL A 560 -10.91 39.89 9.63
C VAL A 560 -11.16 40.92 10.75
N ASN A 561 -12.42 41.17 11.10
CA ASN A 561 -12.83 42.24 12.02
C ASN A 561 -13.19 41.74 13.45
N THR A 562 -12.97 40.47 13.78
CA THR A 562 -13.25 39.97 15.16
C THR A 562 -12.01 40.10 16.04
N THR A 563 -12.15 40.75 17.20
CA THR A 563 -11.11 40.80 18.23
C THR A 563 -10.61 39.39 18.58
N PRO A 564 -9.31 39.11 18.43
CA PRO A 564 -8.71 37.85 18.88
C PRO A 564 -8.89 37.61 20.38
N LEU A 565 -8.95 36.34 20.79
CA LEU A 565 -8.97 35.98 22.21
C LEU A 565 -7.58 36.21 22.83
N ILE A 566 -6.54 35.80 22.12
CA ILE A 566 -5.13 36.03 22.47
C ILE A 566 -4.39 36.43 21.20
N ILE A 567 -3.57 37.48 21.30
CA ILE A 567 -2.52 37.81 20.32
C ILE A 567 -1.19 37.99 21.04
N GLY A 568 -0.10 37.69 20.33
CA GLY A 568 1.26 37.83 20.85
C GLY A 568 2.26 38.16 19.75
N ASP A 569 3.42 38.64 20.17
CA ASP A 569 4.57 38.90 19.31
C ASP A 569 5.80 38.29 20.00
N PHE A 570 6.41 37.29 19.36
CA PHE A 570 7.57 36.56 19.89
C PHE A 570 8.90 37.32 19.73
N THR A 571 8.94 38.41 18.93
CA THR A 571 10.14 39.28 18.79
C THR A 571 10.28 40.20 20.00
N THR A 572 9.18 40.84 20.39
CA THR A 572 9.08 41.71 21.57
C THR A 572 8.87 40.90 22.84
N GLY A 573 8.21 39.74 22.75
CA GLY A 573 7.72 38.96 23.88
C GLY A 573 6.58 39.68 24.62
N ASN A 574 5.67 40.31 23.86
CA ASN A 574 4.44 40.91 24.35
C ASN A 574 3.25 39.98 24.09
N LEU A 575 2.31 39.93 25.03
CA LEU A 575 1.05 39.18 24.95
C LEU A 575 -0.13 40.10 25.28
N ALA A 576 -1.23 39.99 24.52
CA ALA A 576 -2.46 40.72 24.80
C ALA A 576 -3.71 39.83 24.71
N ILE A 577 -4.62 39.98 25.67
CA ILE A 577 -5.88 39.23 25.78
C ILE A 577 -7.04 40.16 25.41
N SER A 578 -7.97 39.67 24.59
CA SER A 578 -9.14 40.42 24.08
C SER A 578 -8.77 41.75 23.38
N SER A 579 -7.61 41.80 22.72
CA SER A 579 -7.05 42.98 22.07
C SER A 579 -6.85 42.75 20.57
N THR A 580 -6.85 43.82 19.78
CA THR A 580 -6.42 43.83 18.36
C THR A 580 -4.97 44.26 18.17
N SER A 581 -4.28 44.77 19.20
CA SER A 581 -2.84 45.09 19.15
C SER A 581 -2.05 44.60 20.37
N VAL A 582 -0.77 44.30 20.12
CA VAL A 582 0.29 43.95 21.08
C VAL A 582 1.35 45.05 21.23
N GLU A 583 1.17 46.20 20.56
CA GLU A 583 2.06 47.38 20.58
C GLU A 583 1.87 48.23 21.86
N ASN A 584 1.63 47.54 22.96
CA ASN A 584 1.51 48.11 24.29
C ASN A 584 2.87 48.03 25.00
N SER A 585 3.19 49.02 25.85
CA SER A 585 4.44 49.05 26.64
C SER A 585 4.49 48.02 27.79
N TYR A 586 3.72 46.93 27.71
CA TYR A 586 3.52 45.94 28.76
C TYR A 586 3.72 44.52 28.21
N ARG A 587 4.43 43.68 28.97
CA ARG A 587 4.66 42.25 28.66
C ARG A 587 3.35 41.46 28.54
N LEU A 588 2.38 41.79 29.40
CA LEU A 588 1.02 41.30 29.37
C LEU A 588 0.07 42.50 29.40
N PHE A 589 -0.87 42.55 28.47
CA PHE A 589 -1.98 43.48 28.46
C PHE A 589 -3.32 42.71 28.49
N VAL A 590 -4.23 43.08 29.38
CA VAL A 590 -5.58 42.52 29.43
C VAL A 590 -6.56 43.63 29.09
N ASN A 591 -7.36 43.43 28.04
CA ASN A 591 -8.34 44.42 27.61
C ASN A 591 -9.68 44.19 28.34
N GLY A 592 -9.73 44.63 29.60
CA GLY A 592 -10.84 44.39 30.53
C GLY A 592 -10.32 43.91 31.89
N ASP A 593 -11.21 43.29 32.68
CA ASP A 593 -10.89 42.87 34.04
C ASP A 593 -9.93 41.67 34.10
N ALA A 594 -9.04 41.68 35.10
CA ALA A 594 -8.12 40.58 35.40
C ALA A 594 -8.23 40.19 36.89
N PHE A 595 -8.62 38.95 37.15
CA PHE A 595 -8.70 38.40 38.51
C PHE A 595 -7.52 37.48 38.80
N ALA A 596 -6.85 37.68 39.93
CA ALA A 596 -5.75 36.84 40.41
C ALA A 596 -5.93 36.53 41.90
N THR A 597 -5.81 35.25 42.27
CA THR A 597 -5.94 34.78 43.67
C THR A 597 -4.69 35.04 44.52
N GLY A 598 -3.58 35.42 43.89
CA GLY A 598 -2.34 35.81 44.56
C GLY A 598 -1.30 36.30 43.55
N LEU A 599 -0.43 37.20 43.97
CA LEU A 599 0.61 37.81 43.13
C LEU A 599 1.94 37.83 43.89
N TRP A 600 2.95 37.12 43.37
CA TRP A 600 4.31 37.11 43.90
C TRP A 600 5.21 37.99 43.03
N LEU A 601 5.95 38.90 43.66
CA LEU A 601 6.83 39.86 42.98
C LEU A 601 8.30 39.54 43.30
N GLY A 602 9.12 39.44 42.25
CA GLY A 602 10.55 39.17 42.40
C GLY A 602 11.29 40.31 43.10
N SER A 603 11.77 40.09 44.32
CA SER A 603 12.40 41.12 45.16
C SER A 603 13.69 40.65 45.89
N ASP A 604 14.34 39.58 45.41
CA ASP A 604 15.64 39.12 45.94
C ASP A 604 16.70 40.24 45.83
N LYS A 605 17.58 40.35 46.85
CA LYS A 605 18.69 41.31 46.89
C LYS A 605 19.63 41.19 45.68
N LYS A 606 19.80 39.99 45.11
CA LYS A 606 20.59 39.70 43.91
C LYS A 606 20.02 40.34 42.65
N PHE A 607 18.73 40.65 42.61
CA PHE A 607 18.08 41.33 41.48
C PHE A 607 18.14 42.87 41.58
N LYS A 608 18.72 43.42 42.65
CA LYS A 608 18.72 44.86 42.95
C LYS A 608 20.13 45.44 43.06
N LYS A 609 20.55 46.20 42.03
CA LYS A 609 21.69 47.14 42.10
C LYS A 609 21.25 48.48 42.70
N ASP A 610 22.21 49.38 42.91
CA ASP A 610 22.01 50.83 43.14
C ASP A 610 20.89 51.15 44.14
N ARG A 611 21.06 50.63 45.37
CA ARG A 611 20.03 50.64 46.42
C ARG A 611 20.27 51.79 47.39
N GLU A 612 19.55 52.88 47.18
CA GLU A 612 19.56 54.06 48.02
C GLU A 612 18.42 54.03 49.05
N LYS A 613 18.45 54.94 50.04
CA LYS A 613 17.35 55.14 50.98
C LYS A 613 16.30 56.06 50.32
N ILE A 614 15.02 55.88 50.68
CA ILE A 614 13.98 56.87 50.37
C ILE A 614 13.97 57.88 51.52
N ASP A 615 14.18 59.15 51.18
CA ASP A 615 14.26 60.30 52.09
C ASP A 615 13.31 61.41 51.60
N ASN A 616 12.76 62.20 52.53
CA ASN A 616 11.69 63.19 52.27
C ASN A 616 10.42 62.53 51.70
N ALA A 617 10.15 61.29 52.10
CA ALA A 617 9.01 60.51 51.64
C ALA A 617 7.67 61.16 52.03
N LEU A 618 7.56 61.74 53.23
CA LEU A 618 6.35 62.42 53.70
C LEU A 618 6.07 63.71 52.90
N GLU A 619 7.10 64.52 52.64
CA GLU A 619 6.96 65.71 51.79
C GLU A 619 6.56 65.34 50.35
N THR A 620 7.05 64.19 49.87
CA THR A 620 6.73 63.64 48.54
C THR A 620 5.29 63.14 48.47
N ILE A 621 4.82 62.39 49.47
CA ILE A 621 3.41 61.91 49.54
C ILE A 621 2.44 63.08 49.69
N ASN A 622 2.78 64.12 50.46
CA ASN A 622 1.95 65.32 50.64
C ASN A 622 1.74 66.15 49.36
N LYS A 623 2.44 65.84 48.26
CA LYS A 623 2.26 66.46 46.93
C LYS A 623 1.36 65.65 45.99
N ILE A 624 0.78 64.53 46.45
CA ILE A 624 0.03 63.58 45.64
C ILE A 624 -1.44 63.54 46.09
N GLU A 625 -2.38 63.85 45.20
CA GLU A 625 -3.82 63.84 45.52
C GLU A 625 -4.48 62.49 45.20
N GLY A 626 -5.20 61.94 46.20
CA GLY A 626 -6.00 60.72 46.05
C GLY A 626 -7.41 61.01 45.54
N VAL A 627 -7.68 60.65 44.29
CA VAL A 627 -8.94 60.97 43.60
C VAL A 627 -9.90 59.78 43.48
N SER A 628 -11.19 60.09 43.31
CA SER A 628 -12.21 59.08 42.95
C SER A 628 -12.92 59.48 41.65
N TYR A 629 -13.02 58.55 40.72
CA TYR A 629 -13.37 58.82 39.32
C TYR A 629 -14.29 57.74 38.73
N GLN A 630 -14.75 57.95 37.51
CA GLN A 630 -15.36 56.93 36.66
C GLN A 630 -14.66 56.96 35.30
N PHE A 631 -14.45 55.81 34.67
CA PHE A 631 -13.97 55.79 33.29
C PHE A 631 -15.04 56.34 32.34
N LYS A 632 -14.60 56.94 31.23
CA LYS A 632 -15.51 57.42 30.17
C LYS A 632 -16.24 56.21 29.56
N ASP A 633 -17.52 56.39 29.24
CA ASP A 633 -18.41 55.38 28.64
C ASP A 633 -17.69 54.51 27.60
N SER A 634 -17.68 53.20 27.80
CA SER A 634 -16.98 52.24 26.94
C SER A 634 -17.52 52.20 25.50
N LYS A 635 -18.75 52.69 25.27
CA LYS A 635 -19.28 52.92 23.92
C LYS A 635 -18.62 54.10 23.21
N LYS A 636 -18.05 55.05 23.96
CA LYS A 636 -17.31 56.23 23.49
C LYS A 636 -15.78 56.04 23.51
N THR A 637 -15.25 55.06 24.23
CA THR A 637 -13.83 54.65 24.14
C THR A 637 -13.57 53.56 23.11
N LYS A 638 -14.59 53.20 22.33
CA LYS A 638 -14.50 52.23 21.22
C LYS A 638 -13.36 52.54 20.25
N ASP A 639 -13.19 53.83 19.94
CA ASP A 639 -12.22 54.34 18.96
C ASP A 639 -10.76 54.15 19.41
N ILE A 640 -10.52 53.92 20.71
CA ILE A 640 -9.20 53.60 21.27
C ILE A 640 -9.03 52.11 21.63
N GLY A 641 -10.05 51.28 21.37
CA GLY A 641 -10.01 49.82 21.54
C GLY A 641 -10.03 49.30 22.98
N VAL A 642 -10.00 50.17 23.99
CA VAL A 642 -9.88 49.77 25.42
C VAL A 642 -11.25 49.59 26.09
N GLN A 643 -11.42 48.45 26.76
CA GLN A 643 -12.54 48.14 27.65
C GLN A 643 -12.17 48.50 29.09
N PHE A 644 -12.86 49.48 29.67
CA PHE A 644 -12.68 49.92 31.05
C PHE A 644 -13.73 49.31 31.99
N PRO A 645 -13.40 49.06 33.27
CA PRO A 645 -14.36 48.60 34.27
C PRO A 645 -15.45 49.65 34.53
N GLY A 646 -16.67 49.18 34.77
CA GLY A 646 -17.80 50.04 35.13
C GLY A 646 -17.75 50.55 36.58
N GLY A 647 -18.58 51.54 36.88
CA GLY A 647 -18.77 52.05 38.24
C GLY A 647 -17.67 52.99 38.74
N LYS A 648 -17.71 53.30 40.03
CA LYS A 648 -16.82 54.26 40.70
C LYS A 648 -15.49 53.60 41.06
N GLN A 649 -14.40 54.25 40.68
CA GLN A 649 -13.01 53.84 40.89
C GLN A 649 -12.30 54.84 41.81
N TYR A 650 -11.17 54.42 42.37
CA TYR A 650 -10.31 55.21 43.25
C TYR A 650 -8.84 55.06 42.82
N GLY A 651 -8.01 56.09 43.00
CA GLY A 651 -6.61 56.05 42.59
C GLY A 651 -5.98 57.43 42.45
N LEU A 652 -5.01 57.55 41.54
CA LEU A 652 -4.22 58.74 41.24
C LEU A 652 -4.35 59.12 39.77
N ILE A 653 -4.26 60.41 39.44
CA ILE A 653 -4.07 60.87 38.06
C ILE A 653 -2.60 60.68 37.68
N ALA A 654 -2.35 59.94 36.59
CA ALA A 654 -1.00 59.58 36.18
C ALA A 654 -0.14 60.80 35.79
N GLN A 655 -0.76 61.85 35.24
CA GLN A 655 -0.10 63.10 34.87
C GLN A 655 0.37 63.92 36.09
N GLU A 656 -0.39 63.88 37.19
CA GLU A 656 -0.05 64.58 38.44
C GLU A 656 1.06 63.82 39.18
N LEU A 657 0.93 62.49 39.28
CA LEU A 657 1.96 61.64 39.88
C LEU A 657 3.31 61.75 39.14
N GLU A 658 3.31 61.88 37.81
CA GLU A 658 4.53 62.01 37.00
C GLU A 658 5.37 63.24 37.38
N GLY A 659 4.72 64.34 37.81
CA GLY A 659 5.41 65.54 38.28
C GLY A 659 6.07 65.42 39.65
N VAL A 660 5.84 64.31 40.37
CA VAL A 660 6.32 64.08 41.75
C VAL A 660 7.17 62.81 41.86
N LEU A 661 6.72 61.72 41.23
CA LEU A 661 7.37 60.40 41.18
C LEU A 661 7.33 59.85 39.74
N PRO A 662 8.12 60.40 38.80
CA PRO A 662 8.08 60.03 37.38
C PRO A 662 8.32 58.53 37.13
N ASP A 663 9.22 57.89 37.89
CA ASP A 663 9.51 56.46 37.75
C ASP A 663 8.35 55.52 38.12
N LEU A 664 7.31 56.04 38.78
CA LEU A 664 6.06 55.30 39.05
C LEU A 664 5.02 55.46 37.93
N VAL A 665 5.30 56.22 36.88
CA VAL A 665 4.39 56.46 35.76
C VAL A 665 4.96 55.88 34.47
N LYS A 666 4.18 55.05 33.78
CA LYS A 666 4.56 54.45 32.49
C LYS A 666 3.67 54.93 31.37
N ILE A 667 4.28 55.50 30.33
CA ILE A 667 3.61 55.94 29.11
C ILE A 667 3.58 54.78 28.09
N ASN A 668 2.43 54.55 27.44
CA ASN A 668 2.31 53.63 26.30
C ASN A 668 2.60 54.32 24.96
N GLN A 669 2.70 53.55 23.87
CA GLN A 669 3.07 54.08 22.55
C GLN A 669 2.07 55.14 22.01
N ASN A 670 0.82 55.10 22.49
CA ASN A 670 -0.24 56.05 22.15
C ASN A 670 -0.32 57.25 23.12
N GLY A 671 0.68 57.44 23.99
CA GLY A 671 0.75 58.55 24.94
C GLY A 671 -0.09 58.38 26.22
N TYR A 672 -0.85 57.29 26.37
CA TYR A 672 -1.63 57.03 27.59
C TYR A 672 -0.72 56.59 28.74
N LYS A 673 -0.95 57.15 29.93
CA LYS A 673 -0.12 56.94 31.12
C LYS A 673 -0.81 56.02 32.12
N ALA A 674 -0.04 55.15 32.79
CA ALA A 674 -0.51 54.26 33.86
C ALA A 674 0.40 54.33 35.09
N VAL A 675 -0.15 54.01 36.26
CA VAL A 675 0.49 54.17 37.57
C VAL A 675 0.94 52.83 38.17
N ASN A 676 2.18 52.77 38.64
CA ASN A 676 2.73 51.65 39.42
C ASN A 676 2.38 51.80 40.92
N TYR A 677 1.12 51.52 41.28
CA TYR A 677 0.64 51.58 42.67
C TYR A 677 1.47 50.72 43.64
N LEU A 678 2.02 49.59 43.17
CA LEU A 678 2.88 48.72 43.98
C LEU A 678 4.22 49.39 44.35
N GLY A 679 4.75 50.23 43.46
CA GLY A 679 5.95 51.03 43.72
C GLY A 679 5.73 52.23 44.64
N LEU A 680 4.47 52.63 44.89
CA LEU A 680 4.14 53.67 45.87
C LEU A 680 4.19 53.15 47.32
N ILE A 681 4.00 51.83 47.53
CA ILE A 681 3.95 51.23 48.87
C ILE A 681 5.25 51.47 49.68
N PRO A 682 6.47 51.30 49.13
CA PRO A 682 7.70 51.67 49.85
C PRO A 682 7.79 53.15 50.23
N VAL A 683 7.31 54.06 49.37
CA VAL A 683 7.31 55.50 49.66
C VAL A 683 6.33 55.80 50.80
N LEU A 684 5.15 55.20 50.80
CA LEU A 684 4.18 55.29 51.90
C LEU A 684 4.74 54.73 53.22
N ILE A 685 5.54 53.65 53.18
CA ILE A 685 6.17 53.07 54.37
C ILE A 685 7.21 54.02 54.99
N GLU A 686 8.07 54.64 54.19
CA GLU A 686 9.03 55.63 54.74
C GLU A 686 8.33 56.95 55.12
N ALA A 687 7.29 57.38 54.41
CA ALA A 687 6.47 58.54 54.78
C ALA A 687 5.78 58.36 56.14
N LEU A 688 5.26 57.16 56.43
CA LEU A 688 4.69 56.81 57.74
C LEU A 688 5.74 56.81 58.85
N LYS A 689 6.99 56.40 58.57
CA LYS A 689 8.10 56.49 59.53
C LYS A 689 8.52 57.93 59.79
N GLU A 690 8.67 58.75 58.75
CA GLU A 690 8.97 60.18 58.87
C GLU A 690 7.87 60.91 59.65
N MET A 691 6.59 60.58 59.42
CA MET A 691 5.45 61.10 60.18
C MET A 691 5.50 60.66 61.66
N ASN A 692 5.83 59.40 61.94
CA ASN A 692 5.95 58.92 63.32
C ASN A 692 7.13 59.59 64.05
N ALA A 693 8.29 59.72 63.41
CA ALA A 693 9.44 60.45 63.98
C ALA A 693 9.12 61.94 64.21
N ALA A 694 8.35 62.57 63.32
CA ALA A 694 7.85 63.93 63.52
C ALA A 694 6.88 64.02 64.72
N ASN A 695 6.03 63.00 64.93
CA ASN A 695 5.16 62.90 66.11
C ASN A 695 5.95 62.68 67.42
N GLU A 696 7.01 61.86 67.40
CA GLU A 696 7.92 61.67 68.54
C GLU A 696 8.63 62.99 68.91
N VAL A 697 9.16 63.73 67.92
CA VAL A 697 9.76 65.06 68.14
C VAL A 697 8.72 66.11 68.59
N LEU A 698 7.45 65.99 68.19
CA LEU A 698 6.38 66.84 68.71
C LEU A 698 6.02 66.49 70.17
N GLN A 699 6.05 65.21 70.56
CA GLN A 699 5.87 64.78 71.94
C GLN A 699 7.03 65.28 72.83
N GLU A 700 8.28 65.07 72.41
CA GLU A 700 9.47 65.60 73.11
C GLU A 700 9.40 67.13 73.27
N LYS A 701 8.94 67.85 72.24
CA LYS A 701 8.72 69.32 72.33
C LYS A 701 7.59 69.70 73.28
N ILE A 702 6.53 68.92 73.40
CA ILE A 702 5.46 69.16 74.37
C ILE A 702 6.00 68.98 75.79
N GLU A 703 6.68 67.87 76.08
CA GLU A 703 7.32 67.62 77.38
C GLU A 703 8.35 68.72 77.74
N ASN A 704 9.15 69.15 76.76
CA ASN A 704 10.12 70.23 76.94
C ASN A 704 9.44 71.60 77.18
N LEU A 705 8.35 71.91 76.46
CA LEU A 705 7.58 73.15 76.66
C LEU A 705 6.83 73.14 77.99
N GLU A 706 6.30 72.01 78.46
CA GLU A 706 5.69 71.88 79.79
C GLU A 706 6.74 72.08 80.90
N SER A 707 7.95 71.56 80.72
CA SER A 707 9.10 71.82 81.60
C SER A 707 9.51 73.31 81.58
N GLN A 708 9.62 73.93 80.40
CA GLN A 708 9.92 75.38 80.28
C GLN A 708 8.82 76.26 80.89
N LEU A 709 7.54 75.92 80.70
CA LEU A 709 6.40 76.65 81.27
C LEU A 709 6.36 76.54 82.81
N THR A 710 6.90 75.45 83.35
CA THR A 710 7.11 75.28 84.80
C THR A 710 8.22 76.22 85.29
N ASN A 711 9.39 76.19 84.64
CA ASN A 711 10.53 77.05 85.00
C ASN A 711 10.26 78.56 84.80
N LEU A 712 9.44 78.96 83.81
CA LEU A 712 9.05 80.36 83.62
C LEU A 712 8.07 80.90 84.68
N LYS A 713 7.31 80.02 85.36
CA LYS A 713 6.47 80.43 86.50
C LYS A 713 7.32 80.78 87.74
N GLU A 714 8.52 80.23 87.85
CA GLU A 714 9.45 80.48 88.95
C GLU A 714 10.37 81.70 88.70
N SER A 715 10.53 82.12 87.45
CA SER A 715 11.41 83.22 87.03
C SER A 715 10.62 84.46 86.58
N GLY A 716 10.03 85.17 87.57
CA GLY A 716 9.00 86.18 87.37
C GLY A 716 9.33 87.34 86.41
N GLY A 717 8.49 87.51 85.38
CA GLY A 717 8.62 88.54 84.34
C GLY A 717 7.36 89.37 84.00
N ILE A 718 6.20 89.06 84.59
CA ILE A 718 4.97 89.88 84.50
C ILE A 718 4.40 90.05 85.91
N LYS A 719 3.98 91.27 86.25
CA LYS A 719 3.21 91.56 87.46
C LYS A 719 1.72 91.69 87.10
N ASP A 720 0.92 90.77 87.60
CA ASP A 720 -0.44 91.10 88.03
C ASP A 720 -0.51 90.99 89.56
N GLN A 721 -1.42 91.73 90.18
CA GLN A 721 -1.54 91.79 91.64
C GLN A 721 -2.29 90.54 92.16
N PRO A 722 -1.92 90.02 93.35
CA PRO A 722 -2.68 88.94 93.97
C PRO A 722 -4.03 89.48 94.48
N GLU A 723 -5.13 89.15 93.79
CA GLU A 723 -6.46 89.15 94.40
C GLU A 723 -6.53 87.98 95.40
N ASP A 724 -6.26 88.26 96.68
CA ASP A 724 -6.45 87.30 97.78
C ASP A 724 -7.96 87.04 98.00
N PHE A 725 -8.49 86.08 97.26
CA PHE A 725 -9.75 85.43 97.58
C PHE A 725 -9.47 84.22 98.47
N GLY A 726 -9.62 84.42 99.78
CA GLY A 726 -9.29 83.42 100.79
C GLY A 726 -9.91 82.04 100.54
N THR A 727 -9.05 81.02 100.49
CA THR A 727 -9.38 79.58 100.58
C THR A 727 -10.54 79.10 99.71
N VAL A 728 -10.28 78.83 98.42
CA VAL A 728 -11.23 78.22 97.46
C VAL A 728 -11.51 76.73 97.75
N GLU A 729 -11.45 76.28 99.01
CA GLU A 729 -11.81 74.92 99.41
C GLU A 729 -13.32 74.70 99.55
N GLN A 730 -14.12 75.77 99.61
CA GLN A 730 -15.56 75.69 99.88
C GLN A 730 -16.46 75.79 98.63
N ILE A 731 -15.93 76.20 97.47
CA ILE A 731 -16.66 76.15 96.19
C ILE A 731 -16.25 74.88 95.44
N LYS A 732 -17.21 73.99 95.14
CA LYS A 732 -16.93 72.71 94.47
C LYS A 732 -18.00 72.37 93.43
N LEU A 733 -17.57 72.04 92.21
CA LEU A 733 -18.42 71.47 91.15
C LEU A 733 -18.15 69.97 91.04
N TYR A 734 -19.17 69.15 91.21
CA TYR A 734 -19.03 67.70 91.12
C TYR A 734 -19.26 67.19 89.70
N GLN A 735 -18.68 66.02 89.42
CA GLN A 735 -18.99 65.26 88.21
C GLN A 735 -20.47 64.89 88.20
N ASN A 736 -21.11 64.95 87.03
CA ASN A 736 -22.51 64.59 86.87
C ASN A 736 -22.71 63.09 87.07
N ILE A 737 -23.83 62.69 87.65
CA ILE A 737 -24.18 61.29 87.89
C ILE A 737 -25.62 61.04 87.39
N PRO A 738 -25.84 60.03 86.53
CA PRO A 738 -24.84 59.14 85.93
C PRO A 738 -23.91 59.87 84.93
N ASN A 739 -22.82 59.24 84.49
CA ASN A 739 -22.02 59.67 83.32
C ASN A 739 -21.33 58.44 82.71
N PRO A 740 -21.71 57.93 81.52
CA PRO A 740 -22.69 58.48 80.55
C PRO A 740 -24.13 58.59 81.09
N SER A 741 -25.04 59.22 80.35
CA SER A 741 -26.48 59.29 80.71
C SER A 741 -27.40 59.40 79.50
N ASP A 742 -28.54 58.71 79.61
CA ASP A 742 -29.42 58.42 78.47
C ASP A 742 -30.79 59.12 78.58
N THR A 743 -31.14 59.64 79.77
CA THR A 743 -32.46 60.23 80.05
C THR A 743 -32.39 61.48 80.94
N SER A 744 -31.67 61.38 82.06
CA SER A 744 -31.36 62.51 82.94
C SER A 744 -30.04 62.30 83.66
N THR A 745 -29.40 63.39 84.08
CA THR A 745 -28.20 63.38 84.92
C THR A 745 -28.26 64.50 85.96
N SER A 746 -27.65 64.32 87.13
CA SER A 746 -27.62 65.35 88.18
C SER A 746 -26.22 65.87 88.42
N ILE A 747 -26.08 67.21 88.44
CA ILE A 747 -24.84 67.92 88.77
C ILE A 747 -24.99 68.48 90.18
N ARG A 748 -24.15 68.02 91.12
CA ARG A 748 -24.05 68.60 92.46
C ARG A 748 -23.06 69.77 92.47
N TYR A 749 -23.35 70.80 93.24
CA TYR A 749 -22.45 71.90 93.51
C TYR A 749 -22.49 72.30 94.99
N GLU A 750 -21.43 72.95 95.44
CA GLU A 750 -21.29 73.51 96.79
C GLU A 750 -20.80 74.95 96.65
N LEU A 751 -21.52 75.88 97.28
CA LEU A 751 -21.27 77.33 97.30
C LEU A 751 -21.42 77.85 98.74
N PRO A 752 -20.57 78.79 99.20
CA PRO A 752 -20.79 79.54 100.43
C PRO A 752 -22.09 80.35 100.42
N ASN A 753 -22.61 80.68 101.60
CA ASN A 753 -23.91 81.37 101.75
C ASN A 753 -23.86 82.84 101.34
N GLU A 754 -22.67 83.44 101.20
CA GLU A 754 -22.47 84.82 100.75
C GLU A 754 -22.58 84.97 99.22
N VAL A 755 -22.60 83.86 98.47
CA VAL A 755 -22.65 83.86 97.01
C VAL A 755 -24.06 84.14 96.51
N SER A 756 -24.34 85.39 96.13
CA SER A 756 -25.65 85.82 95.61
C SER A 756 -25.84 85.64 94.10
N ASN A 757 -24.78 85.37 93.33
CA ASN A 757 -24.82 85.31 91.86
C ASN A 757 -23.95 84.16 91.32
N ALA A 758 -24.55 82.97 91.22
CA ALA A 758 -23.92 81.79 90.61
C ALA A 758 -24.84 81.09 89.60
N SER A 759 -24.22 80.46 88.60
CA SER A 759 -24.89 79.75 87.50
C SER A 759 -24.06 78.58 86.98
N ILE A 760 -24.72 77.57 86.40
CA ILE A 760 -24.07 76.51 85.62
C ILE A 760 -24.47 76.67 84.15
N HIS A 761 -23.47 76.79 83.29
CA HIS A 761 -23.62 76.94 81.84
C HIS A 761 -23.21 75.63 81.15
N VAL A 762 -23.99 75.18 80.15
CA VAL A 762 -23.75 73.95 79.39
C VAL A 762 -23.41 74.31 77.94
N PHE A 763 -22.38 73.66 77.38
CA PHE A 763 -21.84 73.91 76.04
C PHE A 763 -21.63 72.60 75.26
N ASP A 764 -21.71 72.63 73.94
CA ASP A 764 -21.19 71.54 73.09
C ASP A 764 -19.65 71.60 72.96
N MET A 765 -19.05 70.60 72.30
CA MET A 765 -17.61 70.56 72.04
C MET A 765 -17.12 71.65 71.08
N GLN A 766 -18.02 72.40 70.44
CA GLN A 766 -17.73 73.56 69.60
C GLN A 766 -17.81 74.88 70.39
N GLY A 767 -18.11 74.83 71.70
CA GLY A 767 -18.24 76.00 72.56
C GLY A 767 -19.60 76.69 72.51
N THR A 768 -20.58 76.14 71.80
CA THR A 768 -21.93 76.72 71.68
C THR A 768 -22.72 76.47 72.96
N GLN A 769 -23.07 77.54 73.68
CA GLN A 769 -23.90 77.45 74.88
C GLN A 769 -25.30 76.91 74.56
N LYS A 770 -25.68 75.79 75.18
CA LYS A 770 -26.97 75.11 74.99
C LYS A 770 -28.00 75.45 76.06
N LYS A 771 -27.59 75.51 77.33
CA LYS A 771 -28.50 75.73 78.48
C LYS A 771 -27.79 76.41 79.64
N VAL A 772 -28.53 77.15 80.46
CA VAL A 772 -28.01 77.86 81.63
C VAL A 772 -28.97 77.72 82.81
N TYR A 773 -28.43 77.33 83.96
CA TYR A 773 -29.13 77.26 85.25
C TYR A 773 -28.61 78.40 86.12
N LYS A 774 -29.48 79.31 86.56
CA LYS A 774 -29.11 80.52 87.33
C LYS A 774 -29.61 80.45 88.77
N ASN A 775 -29.21 81.43 89.58
CA ASN A 775 -29.63 81.61 90.97
C ASN A 775 -29.27 80.40 91.86
N LEU A 776 -28.09 79.81 91.60
CA LEU A 776 -27.57 78.70 92.39
C LEU A 776 -27.12 79.20 93.75
N LEU A 777 -27.57 78.54 94.83
CA LEU A 777 -27.31 78.96 96.22
C LEU A 777 -26.95 77.74 97.08
N GLY A 778 -25.95 77.90 97.95
CA GLY A 778 -25.58 76.89 98.94
C GLY A 778 -25.11 75.55 98.33
N LYS A 779 -25.44 74.47 99.04
CA LYS A 779 -25.09 73.07 98.71
C LYS A 779 -26.30 72.33 98.16
N GLN A 780 -26.39 72.18 96.84
CA GLN A 780 -27.55 71.59 96.16
C GLN A 780 -27.12 70.78 94.92
N GLN A 781 -28.10 70.24 94.19
CA GLN A 781 -27.91 69.64 92.88
C GLN A 781 -28.97 70.13 91.89
N ILE A 782 -28.59 70.28 90.62
CA ILE A 782 -29.54 70.43 89.51
C ILE A 782 -29.65 69.11 88.75
N THR A 783 -30.87 68.71 88.39
CA THR A 783 -31.12 67.57 87.50
C THR A 783 -31.41 68.10 86.09
N ILE A 784 -30.62 67.64 85.12
CA ILE A 784 -30.78 67.94 83.70
C ILE A 784 -31.53 66.79 83.04
N ALA A 785 -32.68 67.08 82.44
CA ALA A 785 -33.33 66.18 81.49
C ALA A 785 -32.59 66.26 80.14
N LEU A 786 -32.21 65.12 79.57
CA LEU A 786 -31.28 65.04 78.44
C LEU A 786 -31.97 64.89 77.08
N GLY A 787 -33.28 64.64 77.03
CA GLY A 787 -34.05 64.53 75.78
C GLY A 787 -34.09 65.79 74.90
N GLU A 788 -33.56 66.93 75.37
CA GLU A 788 -33.34 68.15 74.56
C GLU A 788 -31.94 68.20 73.90
N PHE A 789 -31.04 67.25 74.21
CA PHE A 789 -29.65 67.23 73.77
C PHE A 789 -29.38 65.96 72.92
N PRO A 790 -28.86 66.09 71.69
CA PRO A 790 -28.39 64.93 70.91
C PRO A 790 -27.26 64.17 71.60
N SER A 791 -27.18 62.85 71.40
CA SER A 791 -26.12 61.98 71.92
C SER A 791 -24.73 62.48 71.50
N GLY A 792 -23.81 62.59 72.46
CA GLY A 792 -22.52 63.25 72.26
C GLY A 792 -21.90 63.78 73.56
N MET A 793 -20.69 64.33 73.45
CA MET A 793 -19.97 64.93 74.58
C MET A 793 -20.31 66.42 74.72
N TYR A 794 -20.47 66.87 75.95
CA TYR A 794 -20.76 68.26 76.33
C TYR A 794 -19.86 68.68 77.49
N MET A 795 -19.69 69.98 77.68
CA MET A 795 -19.03 70.56 78.85
C MET A 795 -20.04 71.37 79.67
N TYR A 796 -19.87 71.39 80.98
CA TYR A 796 -20.61 72.29 81.86
C TYR A 796 -19.68 72.98 82.85
N SER A 797 -19.91 74.28 83.06
CA SER A 797 -19.05 75.18 83.82
C SER A 797 -19.84 75.86 84.93
N LEU A 798 -19.31 75.86 86.15
CA LEU A 798 -19.82 76.65 87.27
C LEU A 798 -19.22 78.06 87.18
N ILE A 799 -20.09 79.07 87.12
CA ILE A 799 -19.73 80.48 87.03
C ILE A 799 -20.24 81.17 88.31
N VAL A 800 -19.36 81.90 88.97
CA VAL A 800 -19.66 82.66 90.19
C VAL A 800 -19.17 84.10 89.99
N ASN A 801 -20.06 85.08 90.23
CA ASN A 801 -19.78 86.50 90.06
C ASN A 801 -19.16 86.86 88.68
N GLY A 802 -19.50 86.10 87.63
CA GLY A 802 -19.01 86.28 86.26
C GLY A 802 -17.69 85.59 85.91
N LYS A 803 -16.93 85.03 86.87
CA LYS A 803 -15.73 84.21 86.62
C LYS A 803 -16.11 82.72 86.60
N ILE A 804 -15.54 81.93 85.67
CA ILE A 804 -15.65 80.46 85.69
C ILE A 804 -14.78 79.93 86.84
N ILE A 805 -15.33 79.05 87.69
CA ILE A 805 -14.63 78.45 88.82
C ILE A 805 -14.14 77.03 88.49
N ASP A 806 -14.98 76.23 87.83
CA ASP A 806 -14.66 74.85 87.45
C ASP A 806 -15.47 74.44 86.21
N THR A 807 -14.97 73.47 85.44
CA THR A 807 -15.62 72.90 84.26
C THR A 807 -15.42 71.38 84.22
N LYS A 808 -16.48 70.65 83.84
CA LYS A 808 -16.51 69.19 83.77
C LYS A 808 -17.13 68.74 82.43
N LYS A 809 -16.85 67.50 82.02
CA LYS A 809 -17.37 66.88 80.79
C LYS A 809 -18.49 65.90 81.13
N MET A 810 -19.61 65.96 80.41
CA MET A 810 -20.65 64.93 80.45
C MET A 810 -20.79 64.27 79.07
N LEU A 811 -21.11 62.98 79.05
CA LEU A 811 -21.40 62.20 77.86
C LEU A 811 -22.87 61.80 77.87
N ILE A 812 -23.60 62.19 76.82
CA ILE A 812 -25.01 61.87 76.62
C ILE A 812 -25.12 60.72 75.62
N SER A 813 -25.94 59.73 75.95
CA SER A 813 -26.12 58.49 75.20
C SER A 813 -27.61 58.15 75.06
N ASN A 814 -28.37 59.01 74.37
CA ASN A 814 -29.68 58.63 73.82
C ASN A 814 -29.50 57.60 72.69
#